data_AF-A0A3A9GHX9-F1
#
_entry.id   AF-A0A3A9GHX9-F1
#
_cell.length_a   1.000
_cell.length_b   1.000
_cell.length_c   1.000
_cell.angle_alpha   90.00
_cell.angle_beta   90.00
_cell.angle_gamma   90.00
#
_symmetry.space_group_name_H-M   'P 1'
#
loop_
_entity.id
_entity.type
_entity.pdbx_description
1 polymer ?
#
loop_
_entity_poly.entity_id
_entity_poly.type
_entity_poly.pdbx_seq_one_letter_code
_entity_poly.pdbx_strand_id
1 'polypeptide(L)'
;MSIIYNQNKNIFTLHTKNTTYQMQVDKYGYLLHLYYGARNFGFADDMVTFADRGFSGNPYAAGNDKTYSLDTLPQEYPTLGSGDYRNYALNIENSDGSRCCNLTFSRYEIRQGKYSLKGLPAVWSGEDAKTLEIVLKDRVSQVEVSLLYGVLEEEDIITRSAVIRNVGEHKVTLKKASGACLDFLTGDFDVVKFYGRHTMERNMERTPLGHGTTAFGSRRGMSSHQYNPAVILADRDATEDFGSCYGMLFVYSGNFLCEVEKDQIDQTRVIMGLGSALFSYPLEVGQEFFVPEVILSYSQNGFAELSHKYHSCIRNHVCRGKYANRPRPVLLNSWEAAYFDFNGDTIVNLAKEAADLGMDMVVMDDGWFGKRDDDKSSLGDWYVNEEKLGGTLAELIHRVNSCGVKFGIWIEPEMVNEDSDLYRKHPDWALKIGNRDPIRSRYQLLLDFSRKEVRDYVFHQICAVLDSGNVEYVKWDMNRGMADVYAGTVTYDYVLGVYDFLEKLTERYPDMLIEGCAGGGGRFDAGMMYYAPQIWCSDNTDAINRTKIQYGSSFFYPVSVVGSHVSAVPNHQTGRVTSLCTRGITAMAGTFGYELNPALLGEEEKQLVREQIKTYKKYEQLICQGAYYRLSNPFADGYAGWMFLSEDKKEALVNIVRLEVSGNMPVTYVKLKGLKRDAFYVESDKGKVYTGALLTEVGIPLPAPQTEYESYQISFQEMESVEELYRVMKNYVKSGKERKVISLFGGSGCGKTTMACVLSQCFANDGINCYVLSGDHYPKRIPMDNDRERLKIFEEKGEQGLRDYLGTPEEIEFDKVNKVISSFKGGENMITLKRMGRKEGEIFYEDVDFSHIDILFIEWTHGGSEYLLGVDLPVYIDSTPEKTLARRLKRNRDENAGSDLINTVLEIEQEKLLRQAGNAKITVTGEGAVNEK
;
A
#
# COMPACT_ATOMS: atom_id res chain seq x y z
N MET A 1 8.44 -22.58 18.95
CA MET A 1 7.44 -22.06 19.91
C MET A 1 7.65 -20.56 19.99
N SER A 2 6.65 -19.74 19.67
CA SER A 2 6.69 -18.28 19.85
C SER A 2 6.91 -17.85 21.29
N ILE A 3 6.12 -18.35 22.23
CA ILE A 3 6.16 -17.87 23.62
C ILE A 3 6.77 -18.95 24.51
N ILE A 4 7.82 -18.59 25.24
CA ILE A 4 8.59 -19.48 26.11
C ILE A 4 8.73 -18.81 27.47
N TYR A 5 8.52 -19.58 28.55
CA TYR A 5 8.84 -19.15 29.91
C TYR A 5 9.93 -20.03 30.50
N ASN A 6 11.06 -19.42 30.89
CA ASN A 6 12.12 -20.08 31.63
C ASN A 6 11.88 -19.92 33.13
N GLN A 7 11.48 -20.99 33.80
CA GLN A 7 11.18 -21.00 35.23
C GLN A 7 12.40 -20.70 36.12
N ASN A 8 13.60 -21.12 35.71
CA ASN A 8 14.80 -20.96 36.54
C ASN A 8 15.27 -19.49 36.60
N LYS A 9 15.14 -18.77 35.49
CA LYS A 9 15.52 -17.35 35.39
C LYS A 9 14.34 -16.37 35.49
N ASN A 10 13.10 -16.88 35.53
CA ASN A 10 11.87 -16.09 35.41
C ASN A 10 11.82 -15.20 34.16
N ILE A 11 12.31 -15.70 33.02
CA ILE A 11 12.36 -14.96 31.75
C ILE A 11 11.24 -15.43 30.83
N PHE A 12 10.50 -14.47 30.27
CA PHE A 12 9.59 -14.69 29.15
C PHE A 12 10.28 -14.29 27.85
N THR A 13 10.19 -15.14 26.83
CA THR A 13 10.74 -14.90 25.49
C THR A 13 9.64 -15.05 24.46
N LEU A 14 9.46 -14.01 23.65
CA LEU A 14 8.55 -13.97 22.51
C LEU A 14 9.38 -13.98 21.23
N HIS A 15 9.24 -15.02 20.43
CA HIS A 15 9.82 -15.12 19.10
C HIS A 15 8.74 -14.91 18.06
N THR A 16 9.06 -14.08 17.09
CA THR A 16 8.44 -14.11 15.77
C THR A 16 9.35 -14.86 14.79
N LYS A 17 9.10 -14.75 13.49
CA LYS A 17 9.94 -15.33 12.45
C LYS A 17 11.36 -14.79 12.50
N ASN A 18 11.54 -13.48 12.66
CA ASN A 18 12.84 -12.82 12.58
C ASN A 18 13.18 -11.94 13.80
N THR A 19 12.30 -11.87 14.82
CA THR A 19 12.52 -11.01 16.00
C THR A 19 12.41 -11.79 17.32
N THR A 20 13.10 -11.28 18.34
CA THR A 20 12.98 -11.74 19.73
C THR A 20 12.63 -10.56 20.63
N TYR A 21 11.70 -10.77 21.56
CA TYR A 21 11.38 -9.88 22.66
C TYR A 21 11.57 -10.64 23.98
N GLN A 22 12.29 -10.07 24.95
CA GLN A 22 12.51 -10.66 26.27
C GLN A 22 12.20 -9.71 27.40
N MET A 23 11.64 -10.30 28.46
CA MET A 23 11.35 -9.64 29.73
C MET A 23 11.59 -10.61 30.89
N GLN A 24 11.84 -10.08 32.08
CA GLN A 24 12.15 -10.87 33.27
C GLN A 24 11.41 -10.38 34.49
N VAL A 25 10.87 -11.32 35.28
CA VAL A 25 10.45 -11.03 36.65
C VAL A 25 11.66 -11.15 37.54
N ASP A 26 12.07 -10.03 38.11
CA ASP A 26 13.28 -9.97 38.90
C ASP A 26 13.10 -10.52 40.34
N LYS A 27 14.16 -10.47 41.16
CA LYS A 27 14.14 -10.97 42.54
C LYS A 27 13.17 -10.24 43.48
N TYR A 28 12.74 -9.01 43.15
CA TYR A 28 11.77 -8.25 43.93
C TYR A 28 10.36 -8.26 43.33
N GLY A 29 10.17 -8.97 42.20
CA GLY A 29 8.90 -9.11 41.50
C GLY A 29 8.63 -8.01 40.48
N TYR A 30 9.58 -7.12 40.18
CA TYR A 30 9.44 -6.13 39.12
C TYR A 30 9.61 -6.78 37.75
N LEU A 31 8.81 -6.35 36.77
CA LEU A 31 8.86 -6.86 35.41
C LEU A 31 9.76 -5.97 34.54
N LEU A 32 10.99 -6.43 34.32
CA LEU A 32 12.02 -5.71 33.57
C LEU A 32 11.95 -6.05 32.08
N HIS A 33 12.18 -5.05 31.24
CA HIS A 33 12.42 -5.25 29.81
C HIS A 33 13.88 -5.65 29.60
N LEU A 34 14.15 -6.68 28.80
CA LEU A 34 15.53 -7.11 28.54
C LEU A 34 16.00 -6.82 27.12
N TYR A 35 15.14 -7.10 26.13
CA TYR A 35 15.53 -7.00 24.73
C TYR A 35 14.30 -6.92 23.81
N TYR A 36 14.41 -6.14 22.74
CA TYR A 36 13.60 -6.29 21.54
C TYR A 36 14.47 -6.00 20.32
N GLY A 37 14.39 -6.85 19.29
CA GLY A 37 15.20 -6.69 18.08
C GLY A 37 15.34 -7.99 17.30
N ALA A 38 16.46 -8.14 16.58
CA ALA A 38 16.78 -9.31 15.78
C ALA A 38 16.68 -10.63 16.59
N ARG A 39 16.29 -11.70 15.90
CA ARG A 39 16.11 -13.01 16.53
C ARG A 39 17.39 -13.48 17.20
N ASN A 40 17.30 -13.74 18.50
CA ASN A 40 18.35 -14.34 19.31
C ASN A 40 17.76 -15.47 20.18
N PHE A 41 18.60 -16.45 20.52
CA PHE A 41 18.21 -17.62 21.34
C PHE A 41 18.85 -17.59 22.75
N GLY A 42 19.61 -16.55 23.07
CA GLY A 42 20.24 -16.37 24.38
C GLY A 42 19.31 -15.69 25.38
N PHE A 43 19.75 -15.56 26.63
CA PHE A 43 19.09 -14.72 27.62
C PHE A 43 19.84 -13.39 27.74
N ALA A 44 19.11 -12.27 27.69
CA ALA A 44 19.67 -10.93 27.77
C ALA A 44 19.74 -10.37 29.21
N ASP A 45 19.52 -11.20 30.24
CA ASP A 45 19.49 -10.76 31.64
C ASP A 45 20.83 -10.18 32.12
N ASP A 46 21.95 -10.73 31.64
CA ASP A 46 23.30 -10.24 31.99
C ASP A 46 23.61 -8.84 31.43
N MET A 47 22.76 -8.29 30.54
CA MET A 47 22.92 -6.93 29.99
C MET A 47 22.39 -5.85 30.95
N VAL A 48 21.53 -6.20 31.90
CA VAL A 48 21.01 -5.27 32.90
C VAL A 48 22.08 -5.04 33.97
N THR A 49 22.50 -3.78 34.14
CA THR A 49 23.58 -3.42 35.08
C THR A 49 23.04 -2.69 36.31
N PHE A 50 23.72 -2.89 37.44
CA PHE A 50 23.35 -2.31 38.74
C PHE A 50 24.51 -1.45 39.24
N ALA A 51 24.23 -0.20 39.58
CA ALA A 51 25.23 0.73 40.10
C ALA A 51 24.57 1.69 41.10
N ASP A 52 25.29 2.07 42.14
CA ASP A 52 24.85 3.14 43.05
C ASP A 52 24.92 4.47 42.27
N ARG A 53 23.75 4.97 41.86
CA ARG A 53 23.61 6.20 41.10
C ARG A 53 22.95 7.24 42.01
N GLY A 54 23.65 8.35 42.25
CA GLY A 54 23.15 9.40 43.12
C GLY A 54 21.76 9.87 42.69
N PHE A 55 20.85 9.98 43.65
CA PHE A 55 19.43 10.38 43.48
C PHE A 55 18.50 9.35 42.80
N SER A 56 19.02 8.27 42.22
CA SER A 56 18.20 7.14 41.79
C SER A 56 17.84 6.27 43.01
N GLY A 57 16.67 6.55 43.60
CA GLY A 57 16.22 5.94 44.87
C GLY A 57 15.93 4.45 44.76
N ASN A 58 15.92 3.76 45.90
CA ASN A 58 15.78 2.31 45.96
C ASN A 58 14.39 1.92 46.52
N PRO A 59 13.72 0.88 45.99
CA PRO A 59 12.54 0.32 46.64
C PRO A 59 12.88 -0.17 48.04
N TYR A 60 11.95 -0.05 48.99
CA TYR A 60 12.17 -0.50 50.37
C TYR A 60 12.59 -1.98 50.46
N ALA A 61 12.07 -2.82 49.56
CA ALA A 61 12.41 -4.24 49.46
C ALA A 61 13.89 -4.52 49.13
N ALA A 62 14.61 -3.54 48.57
CA ALA A 62 16.04 -3.65 48.27
C ALA A 62 16.94 -3.49 49.53
N GLY A 63 16.39 -3.07 50.66
CA GLY A 63 17.14 -2.91 51.91
C GLY A 63 18.30 -1.91 51.76
N ASN A 64 19.52 -2.37 51.98
CA ASN A 64 20.73 -1.55 51.86
C ASN A 64 21.39 -1.61 50.47
N ASP A 65 20.79 -2.31 49.51
CA ASP A 65 21.29 -2.39 48.13
C ASP A 65 20.98 -1.11 47.36
N LYS A 66 21.91 -0.15 47.42
CA LYS A 66 21.79 1.12 46.71
C LYS A 66 21.94 1.01 45.20
N THR A 67 22.38 -0.14 44.70
CA THR A 67 22.63 -0.35 43.27
C THR A 67 21.37 -0.66 42.47
N TYR A 68 20.26 -0.94 43.16
CA TYR A 68 18.99 -1.32 42.57
C TYR A 68 18.00 -0.15 42.56
N SER A 69 17.64 0.36 41.38
CA SER A 69 16.68 1.47 41.24
C SER A 69 15.80 1.33 40.01
N LEU A 70 14.49 1.53 40.16
CA LEU A 70 13.56 1.58 39.04
C LEU A 70 13.71 2.86 38.19
N ASP A 71 14.43 3.87 38.70
CA ASP A 71 14.81 5.05 37.93
C ASP A 71 15.83 4.75 36.82
N THR A 72 16.48 3.57 36.86
CA THR A 72 17.57 3.22 35.93
C THR A 72 17.40 1.84 35.31
N LEU A 73 16.55 0.98 35.88
CA LEU A 73 16.25 -0.33 35.32
C LEU A 73 15.24 -0.22 34.16
N PRO A 74 15.43 -0.98 33.07
CA PRO A 74 14.52 -1.01 31.94
C PRO A 74 13.23 -1.76 32.33
N GLN A 75 12.06 -1.16 32.11
CA GLN A 75 10.79 -1.68 32.61
C GLN A 75 9.76 -1.96 31.50
N GLU A 76 9.00 -3.04 31.67
CA GLU A 76 7.88 -3.35 30.77
C GLU A 76 6.71 -2.39 30.94
N TYR A 77 6.44 -1.94 32.17
CA TYR A 77 5.27 -1.09 32.47
C TYR A 77 5.53 -0.16 33.67
N PRO A 78 6.34 0.91 33.48
CA PRO A 78 6.72 1.82 34.56
C PRO A 78 5.51 2.61 35.09
N THR A 79 5.48 2.85 36.39
CA THR A 79 4.36 3.49 37.10
C THR A 79 4.80 4.71 37.89
N LEU A 80 3.90 5.68 38.07
CA LEU A 80 4.15 6.78 39.00
C LEU A 80 4.14 6.27 40.46
N GLY A 81 5.13 6.69 41.25
CA GLY A 81 5.24 6.39 42.68
C GLY A 81 6.18 5.23 43.04
N SER A 82 6.84 4.62 42.04
CA SER A 82 7.81 3.53 42.24
C SER A 82 9.23 4.00 42.60
N GLY A 83 9.48 5.32 42.55
CA GLY A 83 10.83 5.91 42.65
C GLY A 83 11.52 6.11 41.29
N ASP A 84 10.85 5.76 40.18
CA ASP A 84 11.24 6.12 38.82
C ASP A 84 10.80 7.55 38.49
N TYR A 85 11.73 8.40 38.04
CA TYR A 85 11.47 9.82 37.72
C TYR A 85 11.27 10.09 36.22
N ARG A 86 11.46 9.07 35.38
CA ARG A 86 11.24 9.14 33.93
C ARG A 86 9.75 9.18 33.60
N ASN A 87 9.43 9.33 32.32
CA ASN A 87 8.05 9.19 31.88
C ASN A 87 7.54 7.78 32.20
N TYR A 88 6.30 7.71 32.69
CA TYR A 88 5.65 6.49 33.18
C TYR A 88 4.41 6.13 32.35
N ALA A 89 4.08 4.84 32.31
CA ALA A 89 2.96 4.27 31.55
C ALA A 89 1.63 4.34 32.31
N LEU A 90 1.65 4.31 33.65
CA LEU A 90 0.44 4.28 34.48
C LEU A 90 0.50 5.28 35.64
N ASN A 91 -0.63 5.95 35.89
CA ASN A 91 -0.84 6.80 37.05
C ASN A 91 -2.23 6.54 37.65
N ILE A 92 -2.25 6.08 38.90
CA ILE A 92 -3.45 5.84 39.71
C ILE A 92 -3.52 6.90 40.80
N GLU A 93 -4.66 7.58 40.90
CA GLU A 93 -5.04 8.37 42.08
C GLU A 93 -5.91 7.51 43.00
N ASN A 94 -5.41 7.22 44.19
CA ASN A 94 -6.06 6.39 45.19
C ASN A 94 -7.14 7.17 45.95
N SER A 95 -7.97 6.47 46.74
CA SER A 95 -9.06 7.07 47.50
C SER A 95 -8.63 8.09 48.56
N ASP A 96 -7.37 8.03 49.00
CA ASP A 96 -6.75 8.99 49.92
C ASP A 96 -6.15 10.21 49.21
N GLY A 97 -6.25 10.28 47.88
CA GLY A 97 -5.69 11.35 47.05
C GLY A 97 -4.21 11.17 46.70
N SER A 98 -3.55 10.13 47.22
CA SER A 98 -2.17 9.80 46.83
C SER A 98 -2.12 9.33 45.38
N ARG A 99 -0.99 9.61 44.71
CA ARG A 99 -0.71 9.15 43.35
C ARG A 99 0.46 8.19 43.35
N CYS A 100 0.15 6.91 43.49
CA CYS A 100 1.13 5.85 43.58
C CYS A 100 0.50 4.52 43.16
N CYS A 101 1.22 3.76 42.34
CA CYS A 101 0.89 2.36 42.07
C CYS A 101 2.19 1.58 41.94
N ASN A 102 2.50 0.68 42.87
CA ASN A 102 3.74 -0.11 42.84
C ASN A 102 3.43 -1.55 42.42
N LEU A 103 3.59 -1.83 41.12
CA LEU A 103 3.21 -3.10 40.52
C LEU A 103 4.30 -4.16 40.71
N THR A 104 3.90 -5.32 41.22
CA THR A 104 4.75 -6.51 41.34
C THR A 104 4.07 -7.71 40.70
N PHE A 105 4.86 -8.62 40.13
CA PHE A 105 4.39 -9.82 39.46
C PHE A 105 3.52 -10.69 40.38
N SER A 106 2.40 -11.16 39.83
CA SER A 106 1.48 -12.07 40.52
C SER A 106 1.37 -13.42 39.80
N ARG A 107 1.03 -13.43 38.51
CA ARG A 107 0.82 -14.65 37.72
C ARG A 107 1.02 -14.37 36.23
N TYR A 108 1.09 -15.42 35.43
CA TYR A 108 1.03 -15.33 33.97
C TYR A 108 0.17 -16.45 33.38
N GLU A 109 -0.27 -16.26 32.15
CA GLU A 109 -0.91 -17.29 31.34
C GLU A 109 -0.41 -17.19 29.89
N ILE A 110 -0.13 -18.34 29.27
CA ILE A 110 0.16 -18.42 27.83
C ILE A 110 -1.01 -19.14 27.17
N ARG A 111 -1.69 -18.47 26.25
CA ARG A 111 -2.86 -19.00 25.53
C ARG A 111 -2.57 -19.06 24.04
N GLN A 112 -3.18 -20.05 23.38
CA GLN A 112 -3.27 -20.05 21.92
C GLN A 112 -4.30 -19.00 21.47
N GLY A 113 -4.10 -18.46 20.29
CA GLY A 113 -4.91 -17.38 19.73
C GLY A 113 -4.50 -15.99 20.22
N LYS A 114 -5.03 -15.01 19.52
CA LYS A 114 -4.86 -13.59 19.80
C LYS A 114 -5.98 -13.08 20.71
N TYR A 115 -5.64 -12.32 21.76
CA TYR A 115 -6.63 -11.67 22.63
C TYR A 115 -7.49 -10.64 21.89
N SER A 116 -8.73 -10.44 22.36
CA SER A 116 -9.64 -9.36 21.97
C SER A 116 -9.79 -8.33 23.10
N LEU A 117 -10.16 -7.10 22.77
CA LEU A 117 -10.43 -6.04 23.75
C LEU A 117 -11.92 -5.67 23.72
N LYS A 118 -12.57 -5.67 24.88
CA LYS A 118 -14.01 -5.42 24.94
C LYS A 118 -14.33 -3.99 24.49
N GLY A 119 -15.15 -3.86 23.44
CA GLY A 119 -15.61 -2.57 22.92
C GLY A 119 -14.53 -1.76 22.17
N LEU A 120 -13.38 -2.36 21.87
CA LEU A 120 -12.26 -1.70 21.20
C LEU A 120 -11.79 -2.53 20.00
N PRO A 121 -11.36 -1.86 18.90
CA PRO A 121 -10.67 -2.53 17.82
C PRO A 121 -9.32 -3.08 18.31
N ALA A 122 -8.94 -4.24 17.78
CA ALA A 122 -7.65 -4.87 18.05
C ALA A 122 -7.26 -5.75 16.85
N VAL A 123 -5.97 -6.02 16.71
CA VAL A 123 -5.45 -7.03 15.81
C VAL A 123 -6.10 -8.37 16.13
N TRP A 124 -6.58 -9.06 15.10
CA TRP A 124 -7.19 -10.37 15.17
C TRP A 124 -6.34 -11.38 14.39
N SER A 125 -6.39 -12.65 14.80
CA SER A 125 -5.73 -13.74 14.09
C SER A 125 -6.47 -15.05 14.39
N GLY A 126 -6.29 -16.06 13.53
CA GLY A 126 -6.78 -17.41 13.76
C GLY A 126 -6.00 -18.13 14.86
N GLU A 127 -5.89 -19.46 14.76
CA GLU A 127 -5.17 -20.28 15.76
C GLU A 127 -3.63 -20.12 15.71
N ASP A 128 -3.10 -19.40 14.70
CA ASP A 128 -1.67 -19.27 14.44
C ASP A 128 -0.95 -18.23 15.33
N ALA A 129 -1.71 -17.40 16.07
CA ALA A 129 -1.15 -16.44 17.03
C ALA A 129 -1.11 -17.02 18.44
N LYS A 130 -0.31 -16.39 19.32
CA LYS A 130 -0.32 -16.69 20.77
C LYS A 130 -0.45 -15.43 21.60
N THR A 131 -0.99 -15.58 22.79
CA THR A 131 -1.07 -14.51 23.78
C THR A 131 -0.32 -14.90 25.05
N LEU A 132 0.55 -14.02 25.52
CA LEU A 132 1.04 -14.01 26.90
C LEU A 132 0.28 -12.93 27.67
N GLU A 133 -0.33 -13.32 28.77
CA GLU A 133 -0.89 -12.40 29.77
C GLU A 133 -0.01 -12.45 31.02
N ILE A 134 0.50 -11.30 31.46
CA ILE A 134 1.21 -11.17 32.74
C ILE A 134 0.41 -10.26 33.64
N VAL A 135 0.12 -10.75 34.83
CA VAL A 135 -0.66 -10.03 35.83
C VAL A 135 0.26 -9.47 36.89
N LEU A 136 0.23 -8.15 37.02
CA LEU A 136 0.92 -7.40 38.06
C LEU A 136 -0.10 -6.87 39.07
N LYS A 137 0.30 -6.74 40.33
CA LYS A 137 -0.56 -6.25 41.40
C LYS A 137 0.20 -5.28 42.29
N ASP A 138 -0.48 -4.19 42.64
CA ASP A 138 -0.12 -3.38 43.79
C ASP A 138 -0.95 -3.84 45.00
N ARG A 139 -0.25 -4.20 46.08
CA ARG A 139 -0.89 -4.73 47.30
C ARG A 139 -1.61 -3.65 48.10
N VAL A 140 -1.21 -2.39 48.00
CA VAL A 140 -1.75 -1.28 48.79
C VAL A 140 -2.98 -0.71 48.11
N SER A 141 -2.85 -0.27 46.85
CA SER A 141 -3.98 0.23 46.07
C SER A 141 -4.97 -0.87 45.65
N GLN A 142 -4.56 -2.14 45.75
CA GLN A 142 -5.34 -3.31 45.33
C GLN A 142 -5.80 -3.19 43.87
N VAL A 143 -4.92 -2.62 43.03
CA VAL A 143 -5.07 -2.59 41.57
C VAL A 143 -4.33 -3.76 40.95
N GLU A 144 -5.00 -4.46 40.03
CA GLU A 144 -4.44 -5.52 39.20
C GLU A 144 -4.30 -5.02 37.77
N VAL A 145 -3.15 -5.24 37.14
CA VAL A 145 -2.87 -4.87 35.75
C VAL A 145 -2.46 -6.10 34.98
N SER A 146 -3.27 -6.49 34.00
CA SER A 146 -3.00 -7.61 33.10
C SER A 146 -2.38 -7.06 31.82
N LEU A 147 -1.07 -7.24 31.66
CA LEU A 147 -0.33 -6.89 30.45
C LEU A 147 -0.51 -7.98 29.41
N LEU A 148 -0.99 -7.61 28.23
CA LEU A 148 -1.28 -8.53 27.14
C LEU A 148 -0.22 -8.39 26.06
N TYR A 149 0.35 -9.52 25.62
CA TYR A 149 1.33 -9.61 24.55
C TYR A 149 0.86 -10.61 23.50
N GLY A 150 0.46 -10.12 22.33
CA GLY A 150 -0.01 -10.98 21.23
C GLY A 150 1.10 -11.14 20.20
N VAL A 151 1.46 -12.37 19.86
CA VAL A 151 2.56 -12.70 18.95
C VAL A 151 2.00 -13.31 17.68
N LEU A 152 2.20 -12.63 16.55
CA LEU A 152 1.90 -13.14 15.21
C LEU A 152 3.25 -13.48 14.56
N GLU A 153 3.59 -14.78 14.54
CA GLU A 153 4.94 -15.23 14.22
C GLU A 153 5.38 -14.84 12.80
N GLU A 154 4.57 -15.17 11.79
CA GLU A 154 4.93 -14.96 10.37
C GLU A 154 4.96 -13.48 9.96
N GLU A 155 4.18 -12.64 10.63
CA GLU A 155 4.06 -11.20 10.33
C GLU A 155 5.15 -10.35 11.00
N ASP A 156 6.00 -10.94 11.87
CA ASP A 156 6.95 -10.21 12.71
C ASP A 156 6.27 -9.10 13.55
N ILE A 157 5.08 -9.39 14.08
CA ILE A 157 4.28 -8.47 14.89
C ILE A 157 4.19 -8.97 16.33
N ILE A 158 4.45 -8.05 17.26
CA ILE A 158 4.08 -8.18 18.67
C ILE A 158 3.10 -7.07 18.98
N THR A 159 1.98 -7.39 19.61
CA THR A 159 0.97 -6.41 20.04
C THR A 159 0.98 -6.30 21.55
N ARG A 160 0.72 -5.11 22.08
CA ARG A 160 0.61 -4.88 23.52
C ARG A 160 -0.64 -4.09 23.90
N SER A 161 -1.23 -4.47 25.02
CA SER A 161 -2.35 -3.79 25.66
C SER A 161 -2.29 -4.04 27.17
N ALA A 162 -3.16 -3.37 27.94
CA ALA A 162 -3.33 -3.60 29.37
C ALA A 162 -4.81 -3.61 29.76
N VAL A 163 -5.16 -4.49 30.70
CA VAL A 163 -6.47 -4.48 31.39
C VAL A 163 -6.23 -4.13 32.85
N ILE A 164 -6.79 -3.02 33.30
CA ILE A 164 -6.63 -2.50 34.67
C ILE A 164 -7.89 -2.81 35.44
N ARG A 165 -7.78 -3.53 36.55
CA ARG A 165 -8.90 -3.93 37.40
C ARG A 165 -8.72 -3.39 38.81
N ASN A 166 -9.79 -2.81 39.34
CA ASN A 166 -9.86 -2.47 40.76
C ASN A 166 -10.35 -3.70 41.54
N VAL A 167 -9.45 -4.37 42.26
CA VAL A 167 -9.78 -5.51 43.13
C VAL A 167 -9.79 -5.13 44.61
N GLY A 168 -9.85 -3.83 44.91
CA GLY A 168 -9.84 -3.31 46.26
C GLY A 168 -11.20 -3.00 46.85
N GLU A 169 -11.19 -2.23 47.93
CA GLU A 169 -12.42 -1.85 48.67
C GLU A 169 -12.90 -0.42 48.35
N HIS A 170 -12.09 0.36 47.64
CA HIS A 170 -12.37 1.76 47.35
C HIS A 170 -12.19 2.06 45.86
N LYS A 171 -12.93 3.05 45.37
CA LYS A 171 -12.76 3.58 44.02
C LYS A 171 -11.35 4.18 43.85
N VAL A 172 -10.73 3.87 42.73
CA VAL A 172 -9.49 4.53 42.26
C VAL A 172 -9.78 5.33 40.99
N THR A 173 -8.90 6.25 40.62
CA THR A 173 -9.04 7.03 39.39
C THR A 173 -7.80 6.91 38.52
N LEU A 174 -7.98 6.49 37.27
CA LEU A 174 -6.91 6.44 36.27
C LEU A 174 -6.63 7.86 35.76
N LYS A 175 -5.39 8.33 35.88
CA LYS A 175 -4.93 9.63 35.35
C LYS A 175 -4.03 9.50 34.12
N LYS A 176 -3.46 8.30 33.90
CA LYS A 176 -2.70 7.93 32.71
C LYS A 176 -2.71 6.42 32.60
N ALA A 177 -2.89 5.89 31.39
CA ALA A 177 -2.81 4.47 31.09
C ALA A 177 -2.33 4.27 29.64
N SER A 178 -1.15 3.66 29.51
CA SER A 178 -0.51 3.40 28.21
C SER A 178 -0.61 1.94 27.79
N GLY A 179 -0.56 1.69 26.48
CA GLY A 179 -0.65 0.35 25.91
C GLY A 179 0.70 -0.34 25.78
N ALA A 180 1.78 0.42 25.60
CA ALA A 180 3.14 -0.11 25.47
C ALA A 180 4.21 0.82 26.05
N CYS A 181 5.32 0.21 26.47
CA CYS A 181 6.56 0.87 26.87
C CYS A 181 7.74 0.02 26.36
N LEU A 182 8.67 0.61 25.61
CA LEU A 182 9.98 0.02 25.29
C LEU A 182 11.05 0.84 25.99
N ASP A 183 12.00 0.15 26.62
CA ASP A 183 13.04 0.79 27.43
C ASP A 183 14.42 0.24 27.02
N PHE A 184 15.18 1.06 26.31
CA PHE A 184 16.44 0.68 25.68
C PHE A 184 17.62 1.08 26.57
N LEU A 185 18.43 0.09 26.94
CA LEU A 185 19.63 0.30 27.75
C LEU A 185 20.71 1.13 27.04
N THR A 186 20.74 1.09 25.71
CA THR A 186 21.74 1.75 24.86
C THR A 186 21.11 2.11 23.51
N GLY A 187 21.75 3.03 22.79
CA GLY A 187 21.43 3.33 21.39
C GLY A 187 21.27 4.83 21.17
N ASP A 188 21.63 5.29 19.97
CA ASP A 188 21.43 6.67 19.54
C ASP A 188 20.39 6.70 18.43
N PHE A 189 19.22 7.22 18.75
CA PHE A 189 18.06 7.12 17.88
C PHE A 189 17.65 8.46 17.27
N ASP A 190 17.06 8.39 16.10
CA ASP A 190 16.16 9.42 15.58
C ASP A 190 14.70 9.03 15.88
N VAL A 191 13.88 10.05 16.12
CA VAL A 191 12.43 9.92 16.21
C VAL A 191 11.82 10.32 14.88
N VAL A 192 11.10 9.40 14.25
CA VAL A 192 10.27 9.67 13.07
C VAL A 192 8.81 9.73 13.48
N LYS A 193 8.16 10.86 13.20
CA LYS A 193 6.75 11.12 13.50
C LYS A 193 6.05 11.77 12.30
N PHE A 194 4.72 11.73 12.30
CA PHE A 194 3.91 12.12 11.14
C PHE A 194 2.99 13.27 11.53
N TYR A 195 3.41 14.49 11.22
CA TYR A 195 2.72 15.71 11.63
C TYR A 195 1.95 16.35 10.47
N GLY A 196 0.99 17.21 10.77
CA GLY A 196 0.27 17.90 9.71
C GLY A 196 -0.78 18.88 10.18
N ARG A 197 -1.78 19.05 9.32
CA ARG A 197 -2.97 19.88 9.51
C ARG A 197 -4.05 19.38 8.55
N HIS A 198 -5.28 19.88 8.72
CA HIS A 198 -6.32 19.73 7.69
C HIS A 198 -5.75 20.10 6.32
N THR A 199 -6.02 19.28 5.31
CA THR A 199 -5.50 19.37 3.93
C THR A 199 -3.97 19.21 3.77
N MET A 200 -3.21 18.79 4.79
CA MET A 200 -1.77 18.50 4.65
C MET A 200 -1.28 17.59 5.79
N GLU A 201 -1.88 16.42 5.88
CA GLU A 201 -1.66 15.43 6.93
C GLU A 201 -0.34 14.67 6.76
N ARG A 202 0.17 14.14 7.88
CA ARG A 202 1.19 13.07 7.92
C ARG A 202 2.49 13.37 7.16
N ASN A 203 2.95 14.62 7.15
CA ASN A 203 4.32 14.91 6.73
C ASN A 203 5.31 14.19 7.65
N MET A 204 6.27 13.49 7.05
CA MET A 204 7.31 12.78 7.80
C MET A 204 8.32 13.79 8.36
N GLU A 205 8.50 13.78 9.68
CA GLU A 205 9.55 14.54 10.37
C GLU A 205 10.47 13.54 11.08
N ARG A 206 11.76 13.59 10.76
CA ARG A 206 12.82 12.79 11.40
C ARG A 206 13.77 13.72 12.14
N THR A 207 13.89 13.55 13.45
CA THR A 207 14.77 14.37 14.28
C THR A 207 15.63 13.53 15.22
N PRO A 208 16.91 13.89 15.39
CA PRO A 208 17.73 13.40 16.50
C PRO A 208 17.03 13.42 17.85
N LEU A 209 17.05 12.30 18.57
CA LEU A 209 16.68 12.28 19.99
C LEU A 209 17.84 12.82 20.83
N GLY A 210 17.64 13.99 21.44
CA GLY A 210 18.51 14.52 22.50
C GLY A 210 18.00 14.15 23.89
N HIS A 211 18.79 14.43 24.94
CA HIS A 211 18.34 14.27 26.32
C HIS A 211 17.06 15.07 26.62
N GLY A 212 16.20 14.49 27.46
CA GLY A 212 14.86 14.98 27.71
C GLY A 212 13.83 14.27 26.83
N THR A 213 12.63 14.85 26.75
CA THR A 213 11.47 14.22 26.10
C THR A 213 11.06 14.92 24.81
N THR A 214 10.91 14.15 23.74
CA THR A 214 10.09 14.50 22.58
C THR A 214 8.70 13.91 22.77
N ALA A 215 7.67 14.74 22.89
CA ALA A 215 6.29 14.31 23.07
C ALA A 215 5.36 14.88 21.99
N PHE A 216 4.39 14.08 21.57
CA PHE A 216 3.33 14.47 20.65
C PHE A 216 2.08 13.63 20.91
N GLY A 217 0.91 14.15 20.52
CA GLY A 217 -0.35 13.52 20.85
C GLY A 217 -1.54 14.32 20.37
N SER A 218 -2.74 13.82 20.69
CA SER A 218 -4.00 14.49 20.40
C SER A 218 -4.87 14.57 21.66
N ARG A 219 -5.53 15.73 21.80
CA ARG A 219 -6.61 15.98 22.78
C ARG A 219 -7.89 16.44 22.10
N ARG A 220 -8.07 16.10 20.81
CA ARG A 220 -9.17 16.56 19.96
C ARG A 220 -10.38 15.64 19.96
N GLY A 221 -10.41 14.62 20.82
CA GLY A 221 -11.40 13.53 20.77
C GLY A 221 -11.23 12.62 19.54
N MET A 222 -10.12 12.78 18.81
CA MET A 222 -9.80 12.05 17.58
C MET A 222 -8.27 11.82 17.50
N SER A 223 -7.82 10.84 16.74
CA SER A 223 -6.39 10.58 16.51
C SER A 223 -5.67 11.77 15.86
N SER A 224 -6.33 12.49 14.96
CA SER A 224 -6.04 13.84 14.44
C SER A 224 -5.21 13.94 13.15
N HIS A 225 -5.43 15.06 12.44
CA HIS A 225 -4.61 15.52 11.32
C HIS A 225 -3.20 15.96 11.75
N GLN A 226 -3.08 16.47 12.98
CA GLN A 226 -1.89 17.21 13.43
C GLN A 226 -0.75 16.30 13.82
N TYR A 227 -1.06 15.17 14.46
CA TYR A 227 -0.10 14.10 14.74
C TYR A 227 -0.81 12.78 14.62
N ASN A 228 -0.29 11.89 13.78
CA ASN A 228 -0.79 10.54 13.69
C ASN A 228 -0.30 9.70 14.89
N PRO A 229 -1.06 8.73 15.41
CA PRO A 229 -0.68 7.94 16.58
C PRO A 229 0.30 6.81 16.22
N ALA A 230 1.41 7.20 15.60
CA ALA A 230 2.46 6.32 15.11
C ALA A 230 3.83 6.95 15.32
N VAL A 231 4.83 6.13 15.65
CA VAL A 231 6.22 6.55 15.83
C VAL A 231 7.19 5.48 15.35
N ILE A 232 8.30 5.89 14.74
CA ILE A 232 9.44 5.00 14.49
C ILE A 232 10.64 5.54 15.26
N LEU A 233 11.25 4.69 16.07
CA LEU A 233 12.58 4.90 16.64
C LEU A 233 13.59 4.22 15.72
N ALA A 234 14.52 4.97 15.13
CA ALA A 234 15.43 4.45 14.11
C ALA A 234 16.88 4.75 14.46
N ASP A 235 17.79 3.84 14.12
CA ASP A 235 19.23 4.12 14.20
C ASP A 235 19.58 5.35 13.34
N ARG A 236 20.61 6.12 13.72
CA ARG A 236 20.98 7.36 13.02
C ARG A 236 21.27 7.17 11.53
N ASP A 237 21.79 6.02 11.17
CA ASP A 237 22.16 5.64 9.81
C ASP A 237 21.08 4.80 9.10
N ALA A 238 19.95 4.52 9.75
CA ALA A 238 18.87 3.78 9.13
C ALA A 238 18.31 4.53 7.91
N THR A 239 18.07 3.79 6.83
CA THR A 239 17.52 4.26 5.56
C THR A 239 16.23 3.50 5.22
N GLU A 240 15.73 3.67 4.00
CA GLU A 240 14.62 2.84 3.49
C GLU A 240 14.95 1.34 3.44
N ASP A 241 16.23 0.97 3.32
CA ASP A 241 16.68 -0.40 3.01
C ASP A 241 17.83 -0.91 3.89
N PHE A 242 18.17 -0.17 4.94
CA PHE A 242 19.26 -0.51 5.86
C PHE A 242 19.00 0.04 7.27
N GLY A 243 19.57 -0.63 8.27
CA GLY A 243 19.60 -0.15 9.66
C GLY A 243 18.37 -0.54 10.49
N SER A 244 18.52 -0.48 11.81
CA SER A 244 17.46 -0.88 12.73
C SER A 244 16.40 0.19 12.86
N CYS A 245 15.14 -0.24 12.91
CA CYS A 245 14.02 0.61 13.24
C CYS A 245 12.90 -0.14 13.97
N TYR A 246 12.31 0.53 14.94
CA TYR A 246 11.24 0.03 15.82
C TYR A 246 10.01 0.89 15.62
N GLY A 247 8.91 0.30 15.17
CA GLY A 247 7.64 1.01 15.05
C GLY A 247 6.75 0.77 16.26
N MET A 248 5.95 1.79 16.62
CA MET A 248 4.72 1.63 17.41
C MET A 248 3.55 2.29 16.69
N LEU A 249 2.44 1.57 16.53
CA LEU A 249 1.19 2.07 15.95
C LEU A 249 0.03 1.83 16.91
N PHE A 250 -0.68 2.89 17.30
CA PHE A 250 -1.81 2.78 18.22
C PHE A 250 -3.10 2.41 17.49
N VAL A 251 -3.77 1.34 17.92
CA VAL A 251 -5.06 0.88 17.38
C VAL A 251 -6.19 1.63 18.09
N TYR A 252 -6.22 2.95 17.91
CA TYR A 252 -7.18 3.83 18.58
C TYR A 252 -7.41 5.13 17.81
N SER A 253 -8.66 5.57 17.78
CA SER A 253 -9.13 6.68 16.95
C SER A 253 -9.43 7.94 17.76
N GLY A 254 -9.05 7.96 19.04
CA GLY A 254 -9.28 9.05 19.99
C GLY A 254 -8.01 9.77 20.42
N ASN A 255 -8.04 10.34 21.64
CA ASN A 255 -6.89 11.00 22.25
C ASN A 255 -5.74 10.01 22.50
N PHE A 256 -4.52 10.43 22.19
CA PHE A 256 -3.31 9.64 22.43
C PHE A 256 -2.15 10.53 22.90
N LEU A 257 -1.15 9.90 23.50
CA LEU A 257 0.12 10.50 23.85
C LEU A 257 1.26 9.52 23.54
N CYS A 258 2.24 10.01 22.77
CA CYS A 258 3.51 9.35 22.54
C CYS A 258 4.62 10.18 23.21
N GLU A 259 5.45 9.53 24.02
CA GLU A 259 6.59 10.15 24.71
C GLU A 259 7.84 9.33 24.39
N VAL A 260 8.87 10.00 23.85
CA VAL A 260 10.19 9.43 23.60
C VAL A 260 11.21 10.22 24.40
N GLU A 261 11.84 9.58 25.37
CA GLU A 261 12.75 10.20 26.32
C GLU A 261 14.13 9.59 26.23
N LYS A 262 15.18 10.41 26.12
CA LYS A 262 16.56 10.01 26.41
C LYS A 262 16.94 10.53 27.79
N ASP A 263 17.25 9.62 28.71
CA ASP A 263 17.38 9.94 30.14
C ASP A 263 18.79 10.39 30.53
N GLN A 264 19.02 10.54 31.84
CA GLN A 264 20.28 11.01 32.43
C GLN A 264 21.48 10.06 32.25
N ILE A 265 21.27 8.80 31.85
CA ILE A 265 22.32 7.79 31.68
C ILE A 265 22.32 7.21 30.25
N ASP A 266 21.84 8.00 29.29
CA ASP A 266 21.78 7.65 27.86
C ASP A 266 20.86 6.46 27.52
N GLN A 267 19.95 6.08 28.42
CA GLN A 267 18.88 5.14 28.07
C GLN A 267 17.78 5.85 27.32
N THR A 268 17.01 5.09 26.52
CA THR A 268 15.87 5.63 25.77
C THR A 268 14.59 4.92 26.15
N ARG A 269 13.55 5.65 26.55
CA ARG A 269 12.22 5.14 26.82
C ARG A 269 11.20 5.66 25.82
N VAL A 270 10.39 4.76 25.26
CA VAL A 270 9.28 5.09 24.36
C VAL A 270 7.97 4.57 24.94
N ILE A 271 6.99 5.44 25.13
CA ILE A 271 5.65 5.09 25.63
C ILE A 271 4.59 5.53 24.62
N MET A 272 3.63 4.64 24.34
CA MET A 272 2.46 4.93 23.51
C MET A 272 1.18 4.56 24.27
N GLY A 273 0.23 5.48 24.34
CA GLY A 273 -0.96 5.32 25.17
C GLY A 273 -2.06 6.33 24.97
N LEU A 274 -3.08 6.26 25.84
CA LEU A 274 -4.15 7.25 25.91
C LEU A 274 -3.58 8.62 26.28
N GLY A 275 -4.19 9.68 25.73
CA GLY A 275 -3.88 11.05 26.12
C GLY A 275 -4.20 11.28 27.60
N SER A 276 -3.24 11.79 28.38
CA SER A 276 -3.42 12.08 29.81
C SER A 276 -4.16 13.41 30.07
N ALA A 277 -4.15 14.33 29.10
CA ALA A 277 -4.92 15.56 29.16
C ALA A 277 -6.43 15.27 29.00
N LEU A 278 -7.25 15.84 29.87
CA LEU A 278 -8.72 15.62 29.92
C LEU A 278 -9.12 14.17 30.24
N PHE A 279 -8.19 13.35 30.75
CA PHE A 279 -8.44 11.98 31.16
C PHE A 279 -8.35 11.84 32.68
N SER A 280 -9.45 11.40 33.28
CA SER A 280 -9.56 11.11 34.71
C SER A 280 -10.68 10.11 34.90
N TYR A 281 -10.38 8.83 34.68
CA TYR A 281 -11.38 7.77 34.59
C TYR A 281 -11.58 7.10 35.95
N PRO A 282 -12.77 7.22 36.59
CA PRO A 282 -13.07 6.52 37.82
C PRO A 282 -13.23 5.02 37.55
N LEU A 283 -12.58 4.20 38.36
CA LEU A 283 -12.68 2.75 38.29
C LEU A 283 -13.28 2.23 39.61
N GLU A 284 -14.56 1.89 39.57
CA GLU A 284 -15.28 1.38 40.74
C GLU A 284 -14.78 -0.01 41.13
N VAL A 285 -15.09 -0.43 42.36
CA VAL A 285 -14.71 -1.76 42.87
C VAL A 285 -15.23 -2.86 41.95
N GLY A 286 -14.33 -3.76 41.52
CA GLY A 286 -14.63 -4.86 40.62
C GLY A 286 -14.68 -4.50 39.14
N GLN A 287 -14.57 -3.23 38.76
CA GLN A 287 -14.56 -2.80 37.35
C GLN A 287 -13.20 -3.01 36.69
N GLU A 288 -13.26 -3.18 35.38
CA GLU A 288 -12.12 -3.32 34.47
C GLU A 288 -12.10 -2.16 33.48
N PHE A 289 -10.90 -1.69 33.16
CA PHE A 289 -10.63 -0.70 32.13
C PHE A 289 -9.70 -1.30 31.08
N PHE A 290 -10.05 -1.15 29.80
CA PHE A 290 -9.30 -1.71 28.69
C PHE A 290 -8.49 -0.61 28.00
N VAL A 291 -7.16 -0.72 28.03
CA VAL A 291 -6.29 0.19 27.29
C VAL A 291 -6.23 -0.25 25.82
N PRO A 292 -6.39 0.66 24.84
CA PRO A 292 -6.28 0.28 23.44
C PRO A 292 -4.91 -0.33 23.10
N GLU A 293 -4.89 -1.15 22.06
CA GLU A 293 -3.71 -1.91 21.66
C GLU A 293 -2.67 -1.04 20.93
N VAL A 294 -1.39 -1.38 21.10
CA VAL A 294 -0.26 -0.89 20.30
C VAL A 294 0.31 -2.06 19.51
N ILE A 295 0.46 -1.89 18.21
CA ILE A 295 1.18 -2.82 17.33
C ILE A 295 2.66 -2.42 17.35
N LEU A 296 3.53 -3.36 17.66
CA LEU A 296 4.98 -3.21 17.62
C LEU A 296 5.57 -4.07 16.51
N SER A 297 6.53 -3.52 15.80
CA SER A 297 7.34 -4.27 14.84
C SER A 297 8.76 -3.74 14.80
N TYR A 298 9.66 -4.60 14.33
CA TYR A 298 11.09 -4.34 14.19
C TYR A 298 11.60 -4.76 12.81
N SER A 299 12.49 -3.96 12.28
CA SER A 299 13.27 -4.25 11.08
C SER A 299 14.74 -3.95 11.35
N GLN A 300 15.62 -4.80 10.85
CA GLN A 300 17.06 -4.53 10.75
C GLN A 300 17.48 -4.10 9.34
N ASN A 301 16.53 -4.09 8.39
CA ASN A 301 16.76 -3.78 6.98
C ASN A 301 16.00 -2.50 6.55
N GLY A 302 15.88 -1.53 7.45
CA GLY A 302 15.33 -0.21 7.16
C GLY A 302 13.80 -0.11 7.10
N PHE A 303 13.33 1.08 6.70
CA PHE A 303 11.92 1.47 6.77
C PHE A 303 10.99 0.71 5.83
N ALA A 304 11.47 0.23 4.68
CA ALA A 304 10.64 -0.48 3.72
C ALA A 304 10.12 -1.80 4.31
N GLU A 305 11.03 -2.62 4.86
CA GLU A 305 10.64 -3.88 5.50
C GLU A 305 9.71 -3.63 6.71
N LEU A 306 10.00 -2.62 7.52
CA LEU A 306 9.13 -2.25 8.65
C LEU A 306 7.72 -1.89 8.16
N SER A 307 7.62 -1.09 7.09
CA SER A 307 6.33 -0.70 6.50
C SER A 307 5.59 -1.92 5.96
N HIS A 308 6.27 -2.85 5.28
CA HIS A 308 5.65 -4.06 4.74
C HIS A 308 5.01 -4.93 5.82
N LYS A 309 5.65 -5.05 6.99
CA LYS A 309 5.09 -5.75 8.17
C LYS A 309 3.80 -5.09 8.65
N TYR A 310 3.77 -3.77 8.78
CA TYR A 310 2.54 -3.05 9.12
C TYR A 310 1.46 -3.17 8.05
N HIS A 311 1.84 -3.08 6.77
CA HIS A 311 0.92 -3.17 5.64
C HIS A 311 0.25 -4.53 5.59
N SER A 312 1.02 -5.61 5.76
CA SER A 312 0.49 -6.97 5.83
C SER A 312 -0.43 -7.14 7.04
N CYS A 313 0.02 -6.72 8.23
CA CYS A 313 -0.77 -6.78 9.46
C CYS A 313 -2.11 -6.04 9.33
N ILE A 314 -2.12 -4.81 8.81
CA ILE A 314 -3.36 -4.04 8.67
C ILE A 314 -4.33 -4.72 7.68
N ARG A 315 -3.85 -5.15 6.51
CA ARG A 315 -4.73 -5.79 5.52
C ARG A 315 -5.31 -7.11 6.02
N ASN A 316 -4.49 -7.93 6.67
CA ASN A 316 -4.82 -9.33 6.95
C ASN A 316 -5.30 -9.58 8.38
N HIS A 317 -5.00 -8.67 9.32
CA HIS A 317 -5.21 -8.87 10.76
C HIS A 317 -5.85 -7.65 11.46
N VAL A 318 -6.19 -6.58 10.74
CA VAL A 318 -6.96 -5.45 11.29
C VAL A 318 -8.23 -5.25 10.47
N CYS A 319 -8.12 -4.96 9.18
CA CYS A 319 -9.26 -4.80 8.28
C CYS A 319 -10.13 -6.06 8.28
N ARG A 320 -11.45 -5.89 8.42
CA ARG A 320 -12.44 -6.97 8.40
C ARG A 320 -13.30 -6.91 7.14
N GLY A 321 -14.05 -7.98 6.91
CA GLY A 321 -15.02 -8.07 5.83
C GLY A 321 -14.39 -8.32 4.45
N LYS A 322 -15.25 -8.42 3.43
CA LYS A 322 -14.84 -8.89 2.09
C LYS A 322 -13.90 -7.93 1.35
N TYR A 323 -13.94 -6.63 1.64
CA TYR A 323 -13.13 -5.60 0.97
C TYR A 323 -11.73 -5.39 1.56
N ALA A 324 -11.37 -6.15 2.60
CA ALA A 324 -10.01 -6.15 3.14
C ALA A 324 -8.97 -6.56 2.06
N ASN A 325 -9.32 -7.56 1.24
CA ASN A 325 -8.41 -8.16 0.23
C ASN A 325 -9.04 -8.31 -1.17
N ARG A 326 -10.15 -7.62 -1.46
CA ARG A 326 -10.83 -7.67 -2.78
C ARG A 326 -10.74 -6.34 -3.53
N PRO A 327 -10.82 -6.39 -4.88
CA PRO A 327 -11.09 -5.23 -5.72
C PRO A 327 -12.26 -4.39 -5.22
N ARG A 328 -12.19 -3.09 -5.45
CA ARG A 328 -13.15 -2.10 -4.96
C ARG A 328 -13.74 -1.30 -6.12
N PRO A 329 -15.00 -0.86 -6.02
CA PRO A 329 -15.62 -0.08 -7.08
C PRO A 329 -14.83 1.22 -7.34
N VAL A 330 -14.47 1.49 -8.59
CA VAL A 330 -13.97 2.82 -8.97
C VAL A 330 -15.14 3.79 -8.92
N LEU A 331 -15.07 4.75 -8.01
CA LEU A 331 -16.20 5.61 -7.68
C LEU A 331 -16.07 7.03 -8.24
N LEU A 332 -17.22 7.68 -8.44
CA LEU A 332 -17.36 9.12 -8.68
C LEU A 332 -18.07 9.75 -7.47
N ASN A 333 -17.38 10.58 -6.70
CA ASN A 333 -17.97 11.31 -5.58
C ASN A 333 -18.47 12.70 -6.03
N SER A 334 -19.64 13.11 -5.54
CA SER A 334 -20.29 14.36 -5.95
C SER A 334 -19.78 15.63 -5.26
N TRP A 335 -18.95 15.54 -4.21
CA TRP A 335 -18.60 16.67 -3.35
C TRP A 335 -17.91 17.80 -4.11
N GLU A 336 -16.67 17.63 -4.60
CA GLU A 336 -16.04 18.68 -5.41
C GLU A 336 -16.73 18.89 -6.78
N ALA A 337 -17.59 17.95 -7.22
CA ALA A 337 -18.31 18.05 -8.47
C ALA A 337 -19.49 19.04 -8.43
N ALA A 338 -20.15 19.18 -7.28
CA ALA A 338 -21.37 19.99 -7.14
C ALA A 338 -21.50 20.72 -5.79
N TYR A 339 -20.68 20.39 -4.78
CA TYR A 339 -20.86 20.80 -3.39
C TYR A 339 -22.31 20.59 -2.95
N PHE A 340 -22.98 21.63 -2.45
CA PHE A 340 -24.39 21.58 -2.06
C PHE A 340 -25.37 21.86 -3.21
N ASP A 341 -24.88 22.31 -4.37
CA ASP A 341 -25.70 22.73 -5.52
C ASP A 341 -25.99 21.54 -6.46
N PHE A 342 -26.82 20.62 -5.98
CA PHE A 342 -27.29 19.47 -6.76
C PHE A 342 -28.75 19.15 -6.45
N ASN A 343 -29.35 18.40 -7.38
CA ASN A 343 -30.64 17.73 -7.21
C ASN A 343 -30.53 16.27 -7.68
N GLY A 344 -31.64 15.52 -7.63
CA GLY A 344 -31.66 14.12 -8.05
C GLY A 344 -31.27 13.92 -9.52
N ASP A 345 -31.62 14.86 -10.40
CA ASP A 345 -31.25 14.81 -11.82
C ASP A 345 -29.75 15.02 -12.03
N THR A 346 -29.12 15.91 -11.25
CA THR A 346 -27.66 16.09 -11.23
C THR A 346 -26.96 14.77 -10.87
N ILE A 347 -27.40 14.08 -9.81
CA ILE A 347 -26.80 12.80 -9.39
C ILE A 347 -27.00 11.71 -10.45
N VAL A 348 -28.18 11.63 -11.08
CA VAL A 348 -28.43 10.67 -12.16
C VAL A 348 -27.60 10.98 -13.41
N ASN A 349 -27.36 12.25 -13.72
CA ASN A 349 -26.47 12.62 -14.82
C ASN A 349 -25.00 12.27 -14.52
N LEU A 350 -24.53 12.49 -13.28
CA LEU A 350 -23.22 12.00 -12.84
C LEU A 350 -23.13 10.46 -12.97
N ALA A 351 -24.20 9.73 -12.62
CA ALA A 351 -24.25 8.28 -12.78
C ALA A 351 -24.15 7.84 -14.26
N LYS A 352 -24.81 8.54 -15.19
CA LYS A 352 -24.71 8.27 -16.64
C LYS A 352 -23.30 8.52 -17.15
N GLU A 353 -22.69 9.64 -16.80
CA GLU A 353 -21.31 9.96 -17.19
C GLU A 353 -20.31 8.96 -16.58
N ALA A 354 -20.49 8.59 -15.32
CA ALA A 354 -19.68 7.57 -14.66
C ALA A 354 -19.76 6.22 -15.39
N ALA A 355 -20.97 5.78 -15.76
CA ALA A 355 -21.20 4.56 -16.52
C ALA A 355 -20.53 4.59 -17.91
N ASP A 356 -20.69 5.69 -18.65
CA ASP A 356 -20.08 5.87 -20.00
C ASP A 356 -18.55 5.84 -19.96
N LEU A 357 -17.96 6.30 -18.85
CA LEU A 357 -16.52 6.30 -18.64
C LEU A 357 -15.99 4.98 -18.06
N GLY A 358 -16.87 4.06 -17.66
CA GLY A 358 -16.51 2.73 -17.13
C GLY A 358 -16.24 2.69 -15.62
N MET A 359 -16.69 3.70 -14.88
CA MET A 359 -16.70 3.72 -13.42
C MET A 359 -17.81 2.79 -12.89
N ASP A 360 -17.69 2.37 -11.63
CA ASP A 360 -18.53 1.32 -11.05
C ASP A 360 -19.58 1.87 -10.08
N MET A 361 -19.40 3.10 -9.57
CA MET A 361 -20.23 3.66 -8.50
C MET A 361 -20.32 5.18 -8.56
N VAL A 362 -21.47 5.74 -8.16
CA VAL A 362 -21.60 7.15 -7.80
C VAL A 362 -21.86 7.28 -6.29
N VAL A 363 -21.23 8.25 -5.65
CA VAL A 363 -21.42 8.56 -4.24
C VAL A 363 -22.06 9.94 -4.13
N MET A 364 -23.25 10.00 -3.53
CA MET A 364 -23.92 11.24 -3.18
C MET A 364 -23.38 11.73 -1.83
N ASP A 365 -22.56 12.78 -1.88
CA ASP A 365 -21.91 13.37 -0.70
C ASP A 365 -22.85 14.34 0.07
N ASP A 366 -22.33 15.17 0.99
CA ASP A 366 -23.11 16.06 1.87
C ASP A 366 -24.12 16.94 1.08
N GLY A 367 -25.31 17.14 1.66
CA GLY A 367 -26.36 18.00 1.09
C GLY A 367 -27.72 17.35 0.79
N TRP A 368 -27.86 16.03 0.98
CA TRP A 368 -29.06 15.27 0.59
C TRP A 368 -30.18 15.18 1.64
N PHE A 369 -29.91 15.58 2.88
CA PHE A 369 -30.77 15.39 4.05
C PHE A 369 -31.28 16.72 4.61
N GLY A 370 -32.33 16.65 5.43
CA GLY A 370 -32.90 17.81 6.12
C GLY A 370 -33.20 18.96 5.17
N LYS A 371 -32.57 20.10 5.40
CA LYS A 371 -32.53 21.29 4.53
C LYS A 371 -31.08 21.73 4.27
N ARG A 372 -30.21 20.75 4.03
CA ARG A 372 -28.75 20.90 3.94
C ARG A 372 -28.32 21.52 2.59
N ASP A 373 -28.56 22.83 2.45
CA ASP A 373 -28.12 23.62 1.28
C ASP A 373 -26.80 24.36 1.52
N ASP A 374 -26.33 24.37 2.75
CA ASP A 374 -24.98 24.77 3.16
C ASP A 374 -24.56 23.96 4.41
N ASP A 375 -23.36 24.24 4.94
CA ASP A 375 -22.82 23.54 6.10
C ASP A 375 -23.28 24.10 7.46
N LYS A 376 -24.32 24.94 7.51
CA LYS A 376 -24.76 25.63 8.74
C LYS A 376 -26.00 25.04 9.42
N SER A 377 -26.65 24.05 8.82
CA SER A 377 -27.90 23.46 9.33
C SER A 377 -28.00 21.94 9.12
N SER A 378 -29.01 21.31 9.71
CA SER A 378 -29.47 19.94 9.41
C SER A 378 -28.65 18.75 9.91
N LEU A 379 -27.39 18.88 10.36
CA LEU A 379 -26.73 17.73 11.01
C LEU A 379 -27.57 17.27 12.22
N GLY A 380 -27.81 15.96 12.30
CA GLY A 380 -28.74 15.33 13.26
C GLY A 380 -30.11 14.97 12.67
N ASP A 381 -30.50 15.61 11.57
CA ASP A 381 -31.78 15.43 10.88
C ASP A 381 -31.61 14.50 9.66
N TRP A 382 -31.40 13.21 9.91
CA TRP A 382 -31.10 12.21 8.87
C TRP A 382 -32.37 11.68 8.18
N TYR A 383 -33.18 12.59 7.66
CA TYR A 383 -34.28 12.29 6.73
C TYR A 383 -34.00 12.95 5.38
N VAL A 384 -34.46 12.32 4.30
CA VAL A 384 -34.17 12.72 2.92
C VAL A 384 -34.85 14.06 2.59
N ASN A 385 -34.13 14.96 1.93
CA ASN A 385 -34.71 16.16 1.35
C ASN A 385 -35.33 15.84 -0.03
N GLU A 386 -36.56 15.31 -0.02
CA GLU A 386 -37.25 14.88 -1.26
C GLU A 386 -37.55 16.04 -2.21
N GLU A 387 -37.69 17.27 -1.72
CA GLU A 387 -37.86 18.45 -2.56
C GLU A 387 -36.59 18.69 -3.40
N LYS A 388 -35.42 18.63 -2.77
CA LYS A 388 -34.12 18.75 -3.45
C LYS A 388 -33.85 17.58 -4.39
N LEU A 389 -34.20 16.35 -4.00
CA LEU A 389 -33.98 15.18 -4.84
C LEU A 389 -35.03 15.02 -5.95
N GLY A 390 -36.15 15.73 -5.87
CA GLY A 390 -37.26 15.62 -6.82
C GLY A 390 -37.99 14.28 -6.75
N GLY A 391 -37.96 13.61 -5.59
CA GLY A 391 -38.51 12.28 -5.36
C GLY A 391 -37.91 11.61 -4.14
N THR A 392 -38.31 10.35 -3.90
CA THR A 392 -37.80 9.56 -2.77
C THR A 392 -36.35 9.09 -3.02
N LEU A 393 -35.61 8.79 -1.95
CA LEU A 393 -34.26 8.22 -2.09
C LEU A 393 -34.28 6.85 -2.80
N ALA A 394 -35.30 6.03 -2.55
CA ALA A 394 -35.48 4.74 -3.22
C ALA A 394 -35.59 4.89 -4.75
N GLU A 395 -36.35 5.89 -5.22
CA GLU A 395 -36.47 6.21 -6.64
C GLU A 395 -35.15 6.71 -7.23
N LEU A 396 -34.41 7.56 -6.51
CA LEU A 396 -33.09 8.01 -6.94
C LEU A 396 -32.10 6.85 -7.08
N ILE A 397 -32.02 5.98 -6.06
CA ILE A 397 -31.15 4.79 -6.09
C ILE A 397 -31.51 3.90 -7.28
N HIS A 398 -32.81 3.68 -7.52
CA HIS A 398 -33.26 2.89 -8.66
C HIS A 398 -32.84 3.52 -10.00
N ARG A 399 -32.97 4.84 -10.16
CA ARG A 399 -32.55 5.57 -11.36
C ARG A 399 -31.02 5.48 -11.58
N VAL A 400 -30.23 5.59 -10.52
CA VAL A 400 -28.77 5.41 -10.56
C VAL A 400 -28.40 3.99 -10.96
N ASN A 401 -28.95 2.98 -10.28
CA ASN A 401 -28.68 1.57 -10.60
C ASN A 401 -29.12 1.21 -12.01
N SER A 402 -30.19 1.83 -12.53
CA SER A 402 -30.64 1.67 -13.93
C SER A 402 -29.64 2.22 -14.96
N CYS A 403 -28.71 3.09 -14.55
CA CYS A 403 -27.59 3.52 -15.39
C CYS A 403 -26.44 2.50 -15.42
N GLY A 404 -26.49 1.44 -14.60
CA GLY A 404 -25.48 0.39 -14.54
C GLY A 404 -24.37 0.61 -13.50
N VAL A 405 -24.51 1.60 -12.61
CA VAL A 405 -23.54 1.87 -11.54
C VAL A 405 -24.16 1.69 -10.15
N LYS A 406 -23.31 1.35 -9.19
CA LYS A 406 -23.68 1.23 -7.77
C LYS A 406 -23.95 2.61 -7.15
N PHE A 407 -24.59 2.60 -5.98
CA PHE A 407 -24.87 3.81 -5.22
C PHE A 407 -24.19 3.79 -3.85
N GLY A 408 -23.55 4.91 -3.52
CA GLY A 408 -23.02 5.18 -2.19
C GLY A 408 -23.55 6.51 -1.63
N ILE A 409 -23.48 6.67 -0.31
CA ILE A 409 -24.00 7.85 0.38
C ILE A 409 -23.07 8.33 1.50
N TRP A 410 -23.06 9.63 1.76
CA TRP A 410 -22.33 10.25 2.86
C TRP A 410 -23.19 10.41 4.12
N ILE A 411 -22.59 10.24 5.30
CA ILE A 411 -23.18 10.50 6.62
C ILE A 411 -22.16 11.12 7.59
N GLU A 412 -22.61 11.86 8.59
CA GLU A 412 -21.80 12.42 9.69
C GLU A 412 -22.51 12.24 11.04
N PRO A 413 -22.71 10.99 11.50
CA PRO A 413 -23.67 10.66 12.57
C PRO A 413 -23.29 11.24 13.94
N GLU A 414 -22.06 11.66 14.12
CA GLU A 414 -21.50 12.15 15.38
C GLU A 414 -21.87 13.62 15.69
N MET A 415 -22.56 14.31 14.78
CA MET A 415 -22.69 15.78 14.82
C MET A 415 -24.12 16.26 14.82
N VAL A 416 -24.29 17.51 15.28
CA VAL A 416 -25.56 18.22 15.28
C VAL A 416 -25.35 19.71 15.00
N ASN A 417 -26.21 20.31 14.16
CA ASN A 417 -26.29 21.77 14.04
C ASN A 417 -27.32 22.34 15.01
N GLU A 418 -27.11 23.55 15.49
CA GLU A 418 -28.12 24.24 16.33
C GLU A 418 -29.43 24.47 15.56
N ASP A 419 -29.32 24.77 14.25
CA ASP A 419 -30.46 24.76 13.33
C ASP A 419 -30.72 23.35 12.80
N SER A 420 -31.24 22.49 13.68
CA SER A 420 -31.78 21.17 13.37
C SER A 420 -33.00 20.87 14.24
N ASP A 421 -33.90 20.01 13.77
CA ASP A 421 -35.01 19.52 14.56
C ASP A 421 -34.51 18.69 15.75
N LEU A 422 -33.44 17.91 15.55
CA LEU A 422 -32.80 17.17 16.64
C LEU A 422 -32.38 18.09 17.77
N TYR A 423 -31.66 19.18 17.48
CA TYR A 423 -31.19 20.10 18.51
C TYR A 423 -32.33 20.89 19.16
N ARG A 424 -33.36 21.28 18.40
CA ARG A 424 -34.56 21.94 18.95
C ARG A 424 -35.28 21.04 19.96
N LYS A 425 -35.34 19.73 19.71
CA LYS A 425 -35.97 18.74 20.59
C LYS A 425 -35.07 18.32 21.76
N HIS A 426 -33.78 18.13 21.49
CA HIS A 426 -32.79 17.57 22.40
C HIS A 426 -31.50 18.41 22.43
N PRO A 427 -31.54 19.66 22.92
CA PRO A 427 -30.34 20.50 22.98
C PRO A 427 -29.30 19.97 23.98
N ASP A 428 -29.71 19.09 24.90
CA ASP A 428 -28.87 18.41 25.89
C ASP A 428 -28.07 17.24 25.31
N TRP A 429 -28.40 16.76 24.11
CA TRP A 429 -27.65 15.68 23.45
C TRP A 429 -26.34 16.17 22.82
N ALA A 430 -26.21 17.47 22.58
CA ALA A 430 -24.94 18.05 22.17
C ALA A 430 -23.95 18.08 23.34
N LEU A 431 -22.68 17.80 23.06
CA LEU A 431 -21.60 17.86 24.04
C LEU A 431 -21.37 19.31 24.48
N LYS A 432 -21.71 19.64 25.72
CA LYS A 432 -21.65 21.00 26.27
C LYS A 432 -21.29 21.00 27.76
N ILE A 433 -20.74 22.11 28.24
CA ILE A 433 -20.47 22.33 29.66
C ILE A 433 -21.58 23.21 30.26
N GLY A 434 -22.63 22.60 30.82
CA GLY A 434 -23.67 23.29 31.59
C GLY A 434 -24.12 24.63 30.98
N ASN A 435 -24.06 25.71 31.77
CA ASN A 435 -24.47 27.07 31.35
C ASN A 435 -23.41 27.81 30.50
N ARG A 436 -22.52 27.11 29.79
CA ARG A 436 -21.54 27.73 28.88
C ARG A 436 -21.96 27.49 27.44
N ASP A 437 -21.94 28.56 26.65
CA ASP A 437 -22.13 28.47 25.21
C ASP A 437 -20.99 27.62 24.61
N PRO A 438 -21.30 26.57 23.84
CA PRO A 438 -20.28 25.67 23.34
C PRO A 438 -19.48 26.29 22.20
N ILE A 439 -18.23 25.83 22.06
CA ILE A 439 -17.40 26.19 20.93
C ILE A 439 -17.99 25.58 19.67
N ARG A 440 -18.17 26.41 18.64
CA ARG A 440 -18.58 25.98 17.29
C ARG A 440 -17.37 25.87 16.38
N SER A 441 -17.37 24.86 15.52
CA SER A 441 -16.42 24.67 14.43
C SER A 441 -17.22 24.14 13.25
N ARG A 442 -17.09 24.75 12.06
CA ARG A 442 -17.98 24.53 10.92
C ARG A 442 -19.48 24.67 11.27
N TYR A 443 -19.81 25.63 12.14
CA TYR A 443 -21.18 25.89 12.63
C TYR A 443 -21.92 24.68 13.24
N GLN A 444 -21.20 23.63 13.66
CA GLN A 444 -21.76 22.40 14.25
C GLN A 444 -21.16 22.08 15.64
N LEU A 445 -21.83 21.19 16.36
CA LEU A 445 -21.45 20.63 17.66
C LEU A 445 -21.33 19.11 17.57
N LEU A 446 -20.57 18.50 18.49
CA LEU A 446 -20.59 17.04 18.67
C LEU A 446 -21.86 16.62 19.40
N LEU A 447 -22.42 15.49 19.02
CA LEU A 447 -23.36 14.73 19.87
C LEU A 447 -22.58 13.98 20.95
N ASP A 448 -23.17 13.81 22.12
CA ASP A 448 -22.58 13.05 23.21
C ASP A 448 -22.74 11.54 22.97
N PHE A 449 -21.84 10.99 22.15
CA PHE A 449 -21.82 9.55 21.84
C PHE A 449 -21.45 8.67 23.04
N SER A 450 -21.08 9.20 24.20
CA SER A 450 -20.98 8.35 25.41
C SER A 450 -22.36 7.82 25.86
N ARG A 451 -23.43 8.54 25.52
CA ARG A 451 -24.81 8.24 25.91
C ARG A 451 -25.49 7.30 24.91
N LYS A 452 -26.00 6.16 25.39
CA LYS A 452 -26.61 5.12 24.55
C LYS A 452 -27.84 5.63 23.80
N GLU A 453 -28.69 6.41 24.46
CA GLU A 453 -29.93 6.95 23.88
C GLU A 453 -29.68 7.89 22.70
N VAL A 454 -28.57 8.64 22.73
CA VAL A 454 -28.16 9.53 21.62
C VAL A 454 -27.73 8.68 20.42
N ARG A 455 -26.87 7.68 20.66
CA ARG A 455 -26.40 6.77 19.61
C ARG A 455 -27.53 5.99 18.98
N ASP A 456 -28.40 5.39 19.79
CA ASP A 456 -29.52 4.59 19.30
C ASP A 456 -30.46 5.42 18.43
N TYR A 457 -30.77 6.67 18.82
CA TYR A 457 -31.63 7.55 18.02
C TYR A 457 -31.03 7.82 16.64
N VAL A 458 -29.76 8.22 16.58
CA VAL A 458 -29.06 8.45 15.30
C VAL A 458 -28.96 7.16 14.50
N PHE A 459 -28.63 6.04 15.14
CA PHE A 459 -28.51 4.73 14.50
C PHE A 459 -29.80 4.32 13.78
N HIS A 460 -30.96 4.53 14.41
CA HIS A 460 -32.24 4.23 13.78
C HIS A 460 -32.51 5.11 12.55
N GLN A 461 -32.18 6.40 12.59
CA GLN A 461 -32.36 7.27 11.42
C GLN A 461 -31.44 6.86 10.26
N ILE A 462 -30.16 6.59 10.55
CA ILE A 462 -29.21 6.13 9.54
C ILE A 462 -29.66 4.78 8.95
N CYS A 463 -30.12 3.84 9.79
CA CYS A 463 -30.65 2.58 9.28
C CYS A 463 -31.86 2.79 8.37
N ALA A 464 -32.80 3.68 8.71
CA ALA A 464 -33.95 3.95 7.85
C ALA A 464 -33.54 4.47 6.46
N VAL A 465 -32.46 5.26 6.38
CA VAL A 465 -31.87 5.73 5.11
C VAL A 465 -31.25 4.56 4.35
N LEU A 466 -30.43 3.73 5.00
CA LEU A 466 -29.73 2.62 4.37
C LEU A 466 -30.69 1.49 3.94
N ASP A 467 -31.78 1.27 4.69
CA ASP A 467 -32.84 0.31 4.36
C ASP A 467 -33.72 0.77 3.17
N SER A 468 -33.60 2.04 2.73
CA SER A 468 -34.47 2.60 1.67
C SER A 468 -34.18 2.04 0.27
N GLY A 469 -33.03 1.43 0.05
CA GLY A 469 -32.64 0.89 -1.25
C GLY A 469 -31.30 0.16 -1.24
N ASN A 470 -30.78 -0.15 -2.42
CA ASN A 470 -29.48 -0.83 -2.58
C ASN A 470 -28.30 0.14 -2.40
N VAL A 471 -28.03 0.56 -1.16
CA VAL A 471 -26.83 1.32 -0.79
C VAL A 471 -25.69 0.34 -0.52
N GLU A 472 -24.62 0.39 -1.33
CA GLU A 472 -23.48 -0.53 -1.22
C GLU A 472 -22.24 0.10 -0.59
N TYR A 473 -22.26 1.42 -0.40
CA TYR A 473 -21.15 2.20 0.14
C TYR A 473 -21.62 3.32 1.07
N VAL A 474 -20.89 3.51 2.16
CA VAL A 474 -21.07 4.64 3.08
C VAL A 474 -19.74 5.36 3.29
N LYS A 475 -19.71 6.67 3.04
CA LYS A 475 -18.65 7.56 3.54
C LYS A 475 -19.09 8.11 4.88
N TRP A 476 -18.47 7.64 5.97
CA TRP A 476 -18.72 8.16 7.32
C TRP A 476 -17.71 9.26 7.61
N ASP A 477 -18.20 10.49 7.76
CA ASP A 477 -17.37 11.68 8.03
C ASP A 477 -17.49 12.20 9.47
N MET A 478 -16.57 13.12 9.84
CA MET A 478 -16.47 13.77 11.13
C MET A 478 -15.64 15.07 11.03
N ASN A 479 -16.31 16.22 10.96
CA ASN A 479 -15.73 17.47 10.47
C ASN A 479 -15.24 18.45 11.55
N ARG A 480 -15.11 18.03 12.81
CA ARG A 480 -14.53 18.90 13.85
C ARG A 480 -13.93 18.16 15.05
N GLY A 481 -12.95 18.78 15.70
CA GLY A 481 -12.46 18.31 17.00
C GLY A 481 -13.46 18.52 18.14
N MET A 482 -13.39 17.63 19.12
CA MET A 482 -14.07 17.75 20.41
C MET A 482 -13.57 18.99 21.16
N ALA A 483 -14.53 19.77 21.66
CA ALA A 483 -14.33 20.83 22.65
C ALA A 483 -15.34 20.60 23.78
N ASP A 484 -15.41 21.50 24.76
CA ASP A 484 -16.48 21.48 25.77
C ASP A 484 -16.59 20.16 26.57
N VAL A 485 -15.44 19.51 26.80
CA VAL A 485 -15.34 18.26 27.55
C VAL A 485 -15.73 18.50 29.02
N TYR A 486 -16.87 17.96 29.43
CA TYR A 486 -17.46 18.23 30.74
C TYR A 486 -16.99 17.31 31.87
N ALA A 487 -16.38 16.15 31.56
CA ALA A 487 -15.86 15.21 32.54
C ALA A 487 -14.66 14.40 32.00
N GLY A 488 -13.87 13.84 32.91
CA GLY A 488 -12.64 13.09 32.59
C GLY A 488 -12.83 11.71 31.96
N THR A 489 -14.06 11.22 31.84
CA THR A 489 -14.40 9.94 31.17
C THR A 489 -14.80 10.12 29.72
N VAL A 490 -15.36 11.29 29.40
CA VAL A 490 -16.04 11.60 28.13
C VAL A 490 -15.19 11.29 26.91
N THR A 491 -13.90 11.63 26.95
CA THR A 491 -13.02 11.45 25.78
C THR A 491 -12.79 9.99 25.41
N TYR A 492 -12.87 9.07 26.39
CA TYR A 492 -12.77 7.63 26.17
C TYR A 492 -14.14 7.03 25.85
N ASP A 493 -15.16 7.35 26.64
CA ASP A 493 -16.51 6.80 26.47
C ASP A 493 -17.17 7.25 25.15
N TYR A 494 -16.87 8.45 24.67
CA TYR A 494 -17.28 8.92 23.35
C TYR A 494 -16.76 8.00 22.25
N VAL A 495 -15.47 7.65 22.29
CA VAL A 495 -14.84 6.81 21.27
C VAL A 495 -15.34 5.37 21.35
N LEU A 496 -15.56 4.84 22.56
CA LEU A 496 -16.28 3.56 22.73
C LEU A 496 -17.68 3.61 22.12
N GLY A 497 -18.38 4.73 22.25
CA GLY A 497 -19.68 4.94 21.61
C GLY A 497 -19.62 4.93 20.09
N VAL A 498 -18.60 5.57 19.50
CA VAL A 498 -18.35 5.54 18.05
C VAL A 498 -18.09 4.10 17.58
N TYR A 499 -17.26 3.35 18.30
CA TYR A 499 -16.99 1.96 17.98
C TYR A 499 -18.20 1.04 18.14
N ASP A 500 -19.02 1.21 19.18
CA ASP A 500 -20.30 0.51 19.34
C ASP A 500 -21.24 0.76 18.16
N PHE A 501 -21.30 2.00 17.67
CA PHE A 501 -22.11 2.34 16.50
C PHE A 501 -21.55 1.69 15.23
N LEU A 502 -20.24 1.79 14.99
CA LEU A 502 -19.57 1.17 13.84
C LEU A 502 -19.73 -0.36 13.83
N GLU A 503 -19.54 -1.01 14.98
CA GLU A 503 -19.71 -2.46 15.11
C GLU A 503 -21.13 -2.87 14.72
N LYS A 504 -22.16 -2.24 15.30
CA LYS A 504 -23.56 -2.48 14.94
C LYS A 504 -23.85 -2.24 13.47
N LEU A 505 -23.22 -1.21 12.86
CA LEU A 505 -23.39 -0.91 11.45
C LEU A 505 -22.78 -2.03 10.59
N THR A 506 -21.58 -2.48 10.91
CA THR A 506 -20.92 -3.59 10.20
C THR A 506 -21.60 -4.94 10.42
N GLU A 507 -22.18 -5.19 11.59
CA GLU A 507 -22.96 -6.41 11.87
C GLU A 507 -24.27 -6.43 11.06
N ARG A 508 -24.95 -5.29 10.95
CA ARG A 508 -26.21 -5.17 10.22
C ARG A 508 -26.01 -5.16 8.71
N TYR A 509 -24.95 -4.51 8.22
CA TYR A 509 -24.63 -4.37 6.80
C TYR A 509 -23.23 -4.93 6.47
N PRO A 510 -23.01 -6.26 6.60
CA PRO A 510 -21.68 -6.88 6.47
C PRO A 510 -21.08 -6.79 5.05
N ASP A 511 -21.92 -6.51 4.06
CA ASP A 511 -21.55 -6.37 2.66
C ASP A 511 -21.26 -4.92 2.23
N MET A 512 -21.50 -3.95 3.12
CA MET A 512 -21.28 -2.52 2.90
C MET A 512 -19.79 -2.20 2.82
N LEU A 513 -19.38 -1.40 1.83
CA LEU A 513 -18.07 -0.76 1.85
C LEU A 513 -18.14 0.54 2.66
N ILE A 514 -17.53 0.55 3.83
CA ILE A 514 -17.41 1.77 4.65
C ILE A 514 -16.08 2.45 4.34
N GLU A 515 -16.14 3.72 3.95
CA GLU A 515 -14.98 4.62 3.93
C GLU A 515 -15.05 5.56 5.14
N GLY A 516 -14.01 5.51 5.98
CA GLY A 516 -13.87 6.47 7.06
C GLY A 516 -13.43 7.83 6.53
N CYS A 517 -13.89 8.91 7.16
CA CYS A 517 -13.49 10.27 6.86
C CYS A 517 -13.57 11.12 8.14
N ALA A 518 -12.71 12.12 8.24
CA ALA A 518 -12.81 13.15 9.26
C ALA A 518 -12.20 14.45 8.73
N GLY A 519 -12.91 15.13 7.81
CA GLY A 519 -12.36 16.23 7.00
C GLY A 519 -11.04 15.80 6.36
N GLY A 520 -11.09 14.77 5.51
CA GLY A 520 -9.89 14.04 5.11
C GLY A 520 -9.39 13.08 6.17
N GLY A 521 -8.07 13.06 6.37
CA GLY A 521 -7.39 12.02 7.15
C GLY A 521 -7.31 12.30 8.65
N GLY A 522 -8.32 12.96 9.24
CA GLY A 522 -8.34 13.34 10.66
C GLY A 522 -8.49 12.17 11.64
N ARG A 523 -8.96 11.02 11.15
CA ARG A 523 -9.00 9.74 11.86
C ARG A 523 -8.38 8.61 11.03
N PHE A 524 -7.25 8.90 10.40
CA PHE A 524 -6.50 7.92 9.60
C PHE A 524 -5.62 7.06 10.52
N ASP A 525 -6.25 6.07 11.16
CA ASP A 525 -5.61 5.20 12.15
C ASP A 525 -6.12 3.76 12.07
N ALA A 526 -5.37 2.83 12.67
CA ALA A 526 -5.70 1.40 12.64
C ALA A 526 -7.00 1.07 13.40
N GLY A 527 -7.44 1.92 14.33
CA GLY A 527 -8.71 1.74 15.03
C GLY A 527 -9.90 1.87 14.10
N MET A 528 -9.91 2.88 13.22
CA MET A 528 -10.94 3.02 12.18
C MET A 528 -10.84 1.92 11.13
N MET A 529 -9.63 1.48 10.75
CA MET A 529 -9.41 0.46 9.72
C MET A 529 -10.01 -0.91 10.07
N TYR A 530 -10.21 -1.19 11.35
CA TYR A 530 -10.94 -2.37 11.83
C TYR A 530 -12.40 -2.44 11.34
N TYR A 531 -13.00 -1.28 11.04
CA TYR A 531 -14.37 -1.13 10.57
C TYR A 531 -14.45 -0.66 9.11
N ALA A 532 -13.49 0.16 8.67
CA ALA A 532 -13.48 0.81 7.37
C ALA A 532 -12.20 0.43 6.59
N PRO A 533 -12.27 -0.47 5.58
CA PRO A 533 -11.09 -0.94 4.86
C PRO A 533 -10.46 0.14 3.94
N GLN A 534 -11.05 1.33 3.84
CA GLN A 534 -10.46 2.56 3.31
C GLN A 534 -10.84 3.77 4.16
N ILE A 535 -9.99 4.78 4.11
CA ILE A 535 -10.22 6.07 4.74
C ILE A 535 -9.86 7.17 3.73
N TRP A 536 -10.70 8.18 3.58
CA TRP A 536 -10.39 9.36 2.79
C TRP A 536 -9.11 10.03 3.30
N CYS A 537 -8.05 9.99 2.50
CA CYS A 537 -6.70 10.29 3.00
C CYS A 537 -6.50 11.77 3.34
N SER A 538 -7.08 12.66 2.55
CA SER A 538 -7.01 14.11 2.71
C SER A 538 -8.01 14.80 1.78
N ASP A 539 -8.65 15.86 2.27
CA ASP A 539 -9.42 16.80 1.43
C ASP A 539 -8.52 17.53 0.42
N ASN A 540 -7.20 17.48 0.59
CA ASN A 540 -6.29 17.97 -0.42
C ASN A 540 -6.18 16.97 -1.57
N THR A 541 -6.77 17.32 -2.72
CA THR A 541 -6.74 16.52 -3.94
C THR A 541 -5.69 17.04 -4.95
N ASP A 542 -4.84 18.00 -4.57
CA ASP A 542 -3.70 18.44 -5.37
C ASP A 542 -2.70 17.29 -5.53
N ALA A 543 -2.46 16.87 -6.77
CA ALA A 543 -1.61 15.72 -7.07
C ALA A 543 -0.18 15.86 -6.49
N ILE A 544 0.34 17.08 -6.35
CA ILE A 544 1.69 17.30 -5.84
C ILE A 544 1.72 17.20 -4.32
N ASN A 545 0.77 17.84 -3.62
CA ASN A 545 0.64 17.72 -2.17
C ASN A 545 0.34 16.27 -1.77
N ARG A 546 -0.49 15.56 -2.55
CA ARG A 546 -0.78 14.15 -2.36
C ARG A 546 0.48 13.27 -2.42
N THR A 547 1.50 13.59 -3.20
CA THR A 547 2.77 12.82 -3.15
C THR A 547 3.40 12.80 -1.75
N LYS A 548 3.38 13.94 -1.05
CA LYS A 548 3.93 14.07 0.32
C LYS A 548 3.04 13.41 1.36
N ILE A 549 1.72 13.62 1.27
CA ILE A 549 0.74 13.05 2.18
C ILE A 549 0.73 11.51 2.07
N GLN A 550 0.71 10.97 0.85
CA GLN A 550 0.71 9.53 0.61
C GLN A 550 2.07 8.89 0.95
N TYR A 551 3.19 9.59 0.69
CA TYR A 551 4.52 9.16 1.15
C TYR A 551 4.54 8.96 2.67
N GLY A 552 4.12 9.95 3.45
CA GLY A 552 4.11 9.85 4.90
C GLY A 552 3.10 8.83 5.44
N SER A 553 1.93 8.73 4.82
CA SER A 553 0.93 7.69 5.15
C SER A 553 1.49 6.27 4.96
N SER A 554 2.31 6.06 3.93
CA SER A 554 2.83 4.74 3.59
C SER A 554 3.82 4.13 4.59
N PHE A 555 4.30 4.87 5.59
CA PHE A 555 5.22 4.31 6.59
C PHE A 555 4.55 3.28 7.50
N PHE A 556 3.24 3.41 7.71
CA PHE A 556 2.46 2.47 8.52
C PHE A 556 1.28 1.88 7.76
N TYR A 557 0.69 2.61 6.82
CA TYR A 557 -0.59 2.23 6.25
C TYR A 557 -0.44 1.70 4.82
N PRO A 558 -1.07 0.56 4.48
CA PRO A 558 -1.03 0.01 3.13
C PRO A 558 -1.75 0.93 2.13
N VAL A 559 -1.35 0.90 0.86
CA VAL A 559 -1.97 1.73 -0.17
C VAL A 559 -3.47 1.43 -0.33
N SER A 560 -3.90 0.20 -0.08
CA SER A 560 -5.31 -0.19 -0.17
C SER A 560 -6.23 0.55 0.80
N VAL A 561 -5.73 1.15 1.89
CA VAL A 561 -6.59 1.93 2.82
C VAL A 561 -6.64 3.42 2.46
N VAL A 562 -5.91 3.86 1.44
CA VAL A 562 -5.73 5.28 1.10
C VAL A 562 -6.78 5.75 0.09
N GLY A 563 -7.84 6.42 0.54
CA GLY A 563 -8.80 7.10 -0.32
C GLY A 563 -8.13 8.21 -1.15
N SER A 564 -8.15 8.11 -2.48
CA SER A 564 -7.45 9.04 -3.37
C SER A 564 -8.15 9.22 -4.71
N HIS A 565 -8.67 10.42 -4.97
CA HIS A 565 -9.47 10.72 -6.15
C HIS A 565 -8.76 11.70 -7.10
N VAL A 566 -9.05 11.53 -8.40
CA VAL A 566 -8.74 12.52 -9.43
C VAL A 566 -9.80 13.64 -9.36
N SER A 567 -9.36 14.88 -9.09
CA SER A 567 -10.22 16.06 -9.01
C SER A 567 -9.97 17.06 -10.15
N ALA A 568 -10.80 18.10 -10.20
CA ALA A 568 -10.71 19.17 -11.19
C ALA A 568 -9.44 20.05 -11.01
N VAL A 569 -9.09 20.79 -12.06
CA VAL A 569 -8.05 21.83 -12.01
C VAL A 569 -8.57 23.15 -12.60
N PRO A 570 -8.11 24.33 -12.12
CA PRO A 570 -7.22 24.56 -10.97
C PRO A 570 -7.75 23.92 -9.69
N ASN A 571 -6.88 23.21 -8.95
CA ASN A 571 -7.29 22.42 -7.79
C ASN A 571 -8.00 23.30 -6.75
N HIS A 572 -9.10 22.82 -6.17
CA HIS A 572 -9.95 23.63 -5.30
C HIS A 572 -9.28 24.09 -4.00
N GLN A 573 -8.31 23.34 -3.47
CA GLN A 573 -7.63 23.69 -2.22
C GLN A 573 -6.40 24.59 -2.43
N THR A 574 -5.72 24.48 -3.57
CA THR A 574 -4.41 25.12 -3.80
C THR A 574 -4.35 26.06 -5.00
N GLY A 575 -5.31 25.98 -5.93
CA GLY A 575 -5.27 26.66 -7.21
C GLY A 575 -4.21 26.13 -8.19
N ARG A 576 -3.48 25.05 -7.86
CA ARG A 576 -2.47 24.46 -8.74
C ARG A 576 -3.13 23.78 -9.94
N VAL A 577 -2.51 23.91 -11.10
CA VAL A 577 -2.87 23.16 -12.31
C VAL A 577 -1.89 22.00 -12.49
N THR A 578 -2.41 20.80 -12.68
CA THR A 578 -1.63 19.60 -12.99
C THR A 578 -2.30 18.81 -14.10
N SER A 579 -1.52 18.09 -14.91
CA SER A 579 -2.08 17.28 -15.99
C SER A 579 -3.02 16.20 -15.46
N LEU A 580 -4.00 15.78 -16.27
CA LEU A 580 -4.91 14.69 -15.90
C LEU A 580 -4.15 13.37 -15.71
N CYS A 581 -3.06 13.15 -16.46
CA CYS A 581 -2.15 12.02 -16.27
C CYS A 581 -1.50 12.02 -14.87
N THR A 582 -0.96 13.16 -14.44
CA THR A 582 -0.31 13.30 -13.13
C THR A 582 -1.31 13.05 -12.00
N ARG A 583 -2.52 13.61 -12.11
CA ARG A 583 -3.62 13.35 -11.15
C ARG A 583 -3.98 11.86 -11.10
N GLY A 584 -4.14 11.22 -12.26
CA GLY A 584 -4.42 9.80 -12.38
C GLY A 584 -3.37 8.93 -11.70
N ILE A 585 -2.09 9.10 -12.05
CA ILE A 585 -0.98 8.30 -11.49
C ILE A 585 -0.89 8.46 -9.97
N THR A 586 -1.00 9.69 -9.45
CA THR A 586 -0.98 9.92 -8.00
C THR A 586 -2.18 9.28 -7.30
N ALA A 587 -3.38 9.35 -7.89
CA ALA A 587 -4.60 8.77 -7.32
C ALA A 587 -4.59 7.23 -7.34
N MET A 588 -3.92 6.60 -8.32
CA MET A 588 -3.73 5.14 -8.37
C MET A 588 -2.88 4.62 -7.22
N ALA A 589 -2.11 5.47 -6.53
CA ALA A 589 -1.49 5.12 -5.25
C ALA A 589 -2.50 5.23 -4.10
N GLY A 590 -3.63 4.54 -4.24
CA GLY A 590 -4.75 4.52 -3.32
C GLY A 590 -5.92 3.67 -3.86
N THR A 591 -7.12 3.98 -3.39
CA THR A 591 -8.39 3.41 -3.85
C THR A 591 -8.73 3.78 -5.30
N PHE A 592 -8.07 4.81 -5.83
CA PHE A 592 -8.49 5.49 -7.05
C PHE A 592 -9.94 6.02 -6.94
N GLY A 593 -10.45 6.58 -8.04
CA GLY A 593 -11.76 7.23 -8.08
C GLY A 593 -11.66 8.66 -8.60
N TYR A 594 -12.81 9.30 -8.70
CA TYR A 594 -12.97 10.62 -9.30
C TYR A 594 -13.84 11.50 -8.41
N GLU A 595 -13.54 12.80 -8.38
CA GLU A 595 -14.28 13.80 -7.62
C GLU A 595 -14.30 15.12 -8.39
N LEU A 596 -14.98 15.09 -9.53
CA LEU A 596 -15.16 16.21 -10.46
C LEU A 596 -16.44 15.96 -11.29
N ASN A 597 -16.96 16.96 -11.98
CA ASN A 597 -18.06 16.75 -12.93
C ASN A 597 -17.52 16.34 -14.31
N PRO A 598 -17.69 15.08 -14.78
CA PRO A 598 -17.11 14.65 -16.04
C PRO A 598 -17.74 15.31 -17.27
N ALA A 599 -18.96 15.87 -17.14
CA ALA A 599 -19.63 16.59 -18.23
C ALA A 599 -18.88 17.87 -18.65
N LEU A 600 -17.96 18.36 -17.80
CA LEU A 600 -17.12 19.53 -18.09
C LEU A 600 -15.80 19.17 -18.79
N LEU A 601 -15.48 17.88 -18.90
CA LEU A 601 -14.28 17.40 -19.56
C LEU A 601 -14.48 17.35 -21.08
N GLY A 602 -13.42 17.69 -21.82
CA GLY A 602 -13.38 17.44 -23.26
C GLY A 602 -13.28 15.95 -23.60
N GLU A 603 -13.60 15.56 -24.83
CA GLU A 603 -13.56 14.14 -25.25
C GLU A 603 -12.15 13.51 -25.13
N GLU A 604 -11.08 14.28 -25.33
CA GLU A 604 -9.71 13.79 -25.11
C GLU A 604 -9.45 13.43 -23.64
N GLU A 605 -9.94 14.27 -22.70
CA GLU A 605 -9.83 14.01 -21.27
C GLU A 605 -10.73 12.85 -20.84
N LYS A 606 -11.95 12.75 -21.36
CA LYS A 606 -12.85 11.61 -21.16
C LYS A 606 -12.21 10.31 -21.64
N GLN A 607 -11.57 10.32 -22.81
CA GLN A 607 -10.84 9.15 -23.30
C GLN A 607 -9.67 8.78 -22.39
N LEU A 608 -8.94 9.76 -21.87
CA LEU A 608 -7.89 9.51 -20.88
C LEU A 608 -8.45 8.92 -19.57
N VAL A 609 -9.62 9.35 -19.11
CA VAL A 609 -10.31 8.74 -17.96
C VAL A 609 -10.61 7.26 -18.23
N ARG A 610 -11.16 6.91 -19.41
CA ARG A 610 -11.42 5.51 -19.79
C ARG A 610 -10.14 4.67 -19.74
N GLU A 611 -9.02 5.19 -20.24
CA GLU A 611 -7.73 4.49 -20.21
C GLU A 611 -7.13 4.40 -18.80
N GLN A 612 -7.30 5.41 -17.96
CA GLN A 612 -6.89 5.36 -16.56
C GLN A 612 -7.65 4.27 -15.79
N ILE A 613 -8.97 4.17 -15.97
CA ILE A 613 -9.79 3.15 -15.31
C ILE A 613 -9.37 1.74 -15.75
N LYS A 614 -9.16 1.52 -17.06
CA LYS A 614 -8.63 0.25 -17.57
C LYS A 614 -7.27 -0.09 -16.98
N THR A 615 -6.39 0.92 -16.87
CA THR A 615 -5.05 0.75 -16.31
C THR A 615 -5.10 0.42 -14.83
N TYR A 616 -5.93 1.12 -14.04
CA TYR A 616 -6.13 0.81 -12.63
C TYR A 616 -6.68 -0.61 -12.45
N LYS A 617 -7.76 -0.98 -13.14
CA LYS A 617 -8.35 -2.33 -13.07
C LYS A 617 -7.35 -3.44 -13.46
N LYS A 618 -6.44 -3.17 -14.40
CA LYS A 618 -5.36 -4.10 -14.76
C LYS A 618 -4.38 -4.33 -13.60
N TYR A 619 -4.00 -3.28 -12.88
CA TYR A 619 -2.99 -3.34 -11.82
C TYR A 619 -3.56 -3.32 -10.40
N GLU A 620 -4.88 -3.32 -10.24
CA GLU A 620 -5.57 -3.13 -8.97
C GLU A 620 -5.12 -4.13 -7.91
N GLN A 621 -4.99 -5.40 -8.30
CA GLN A 621 -4.49 -6.45 -7.40
C GLN A 621 -3.05 -6.16 -6.95
N LEU A 622 -2.18 -5.77 -7.88
CA LEU A 622 -0.79 -5.42 -7.57
C LEU A 622 -0.69 -4.17 -6.68
N ILE A 623 -1.52 -3.15 -6.93
CA ILE A 623 -1.59 -1.94 -6.12
C ILE A 623 -2.11 -2.25 -4.71
N CYS A 624 -3.10 -3.14 -4.60
CA CYS A 624 -3.74 -3.48 -3.33
C CYS A 624 -2.90 -4.44 -2.46
N GLN A 625 -2.18 -5.38 -3.07
CA GLN A 625 -1.53 -6.50 -2.37
C GLN A 625 0.00 -6.52 -2.51
N GLY A 626 0.55 -5.85 -3.53
CA GLY A 626 1.98 -5.83 -3.79
C GLY A 626 2.78 -5.10 -2.70
N ALA A 627 4.03 -5.48 -2.54
CA ALA A 627 4.98 -4.80 -1.67
C ALA A 627 5.23 -3.38 -2.19
N TYR A 628 4.95 -2.38 -1.35
CA TYR A 628 5.09 -0.97 -1.69
C TYR A 628 6.49 -0.45 -1.33
N TYR A 629 7.23 0.06 -2.31
CA TYR A 629 8.54 0.66 -2.09
C TYR A 629 8.49 2.16 -2.36
N ARG A 630 8.93 2.96 -1.39
CA ARG A 630 9.30 4.36 -1.60
C ARG A 630 10.65 4.40 -2.31
N LEU A 631 10.70 5.04 -3.48
CA LEU A 631 11.92 5.13 -4.31
C LEU A 631 12.62 6.49 -4.18
N SER A 632 11.92 7.51 -3.67
CA SER A 632 12.48 8.82 -3.33
C SER A 632 11.76 9.43 -2.13
N ASN A 633 12.35 10.51 -1.59
CA ASN A 633 11.76 11.34 -0.56
C ASN A 633 11.25 12.66 -1.18
N PRO A 634 9.93 12.88 -1.31
CA PRO A 634 9.38 14.08 -1.95
C PRO A 634 9.58 15.38 -1.14
N PHE A 635 10.18 15.30 0.05
CA PHE A 635 10.62 16.47 0.82
C PHE A 635 12.05 16.90 0.51
N ALA A 636 12.85 16.06 -0.15
CA ALA A 636 14.27 16.30 -0.41
C ALA A 636 14.66 16.14 -1.89
N ASP A 637 13.97 15.27 -2.62
CA ASP A 637 14.28 14.95 -4.02
C ASP A 637 13.38 15.72 -5.00
N GLY A 638 13.91 16.03 -6.18
CA GLY A 638 13.17 16.71 -7.27
C GLY A 638 12.08 15.86 -7.95
N TYR A 639 11.78 14.68 -7.42
CA TYR A 639 10.70 13.80 -7.87
C TYR A 639 10.15 12.96 -6.71
N ALA A 640 8.88 12.55 -6.81
CA ALA A 640 8.27 11.52 -5.99
C ALA A 640 8.23 10.22 -6.78
N GLY A 641 8.89 9.17 -6.31
CA GLY A 641 8.93 7.85 -6.92
C GLY A 641 8.47 6.76 -5.96
N TRP A 642 7.64 5.85 -6.44
CA TRP A 642 7.21 4.67 -5.69
C TRP A 642 6.98 3.49 -6.63
N MET A 643 6.98 2.27 -6.11
CA MET A 643 6.60 1.09 -6.90
C MET A 643 5.85 0.05 -6.09
N PHE A 644 5.08 -0.76 -6.81
CA PHE A 644 4.45 -1.98 -6.31
C PHE A 644 5.18 -3.17 -6.91
N LEU A 645 5.49 -4.18 -6.10
CA LEU A 645 6.13 -5.41 -6.51
C LEU A 645 5.29 -6.61 -6.07
N SER A 646 5.00 -7.54 -6.97
CA SER A 646 4.29 -8.77 -6.62
C SER A 646 5.11 -9.60 -5.62
N GLU A 647 4.43 -10.42 -4.81
CA GLU A 647 5.09 -11.23 -3.76
C GLU A 647 6.16 -12.18 -4.33
N ASP A 648 5.89 -12.79 -5.49
CA ASP A 648 6.82 -13.62 -6.25
C ASP A 648 7.90 -12.84 -7.01
N LYS A 649 7.84 -11.50 -6.94
CA LYS A 649 8.74 -10.52 -7.57
C LYS A 649 8.77 -10.56 -9.09
N LYS A 650 7.72 -11.09 -9.71
CA LYS A 650 7.60 -11.24 -11.17
C LYS A 650 7.06 -10.00 -11.85
N GLU A 651 6.17 -9.26 -11.20
CA GLU A 651 5.54 -8.06 -11.76
C GLU A 651 5.85 -6.84 -10.90
N ALA A 652 6.24 -5.74 -11.55
CA ALA A 652 6.49 -4.47 -10.88
C ALA A 652 5.81 -3.31 -11.61
N LEU A 653 5.20 -2.39 -10.86
CA LEU A 653 4.62 -1.16 -11.38
C LEU A 653 5.30 0.04 -10.72
N VAL A 654 6.11 0.76 -11.49
CA VAL A 654 6.86 1.94 -11.05
C VAL A 654 6.10 3.20 -11.41
N ASN A 655 5.96 4.12 -10.46
CA ASN A 655 5.24 5.38 -10.61
C ASN A 655 6.14 6.54 -10.18
N ILE A 656 6.18 7.59 -10.99
CA ILE A 656 7.09 8.72 -10.80
C ILE A 656 6.35 10.00 -11.14
N VAL A 657 6.46 11.01 -10.27
CA VAL A 657 5.97 12.37 -10.50
C VAL A 657 7.13 13.33 -10.30
N ARG A 658 7.50 14.10 -11.33
CA ARG A 658 8.51 15.16 -11.18
C ARG A 658 7.96 16.28 -10.29
N LEU A 659 8.78 16.81 -9.41
CA LEU A 659 8.39 17.90 -8.49
C LEU A 659 9.07 19.22 -8.87
N GLU A 660 10.17 19.15 -9.61
CA GLU A 660 10.94 20.31 -10.05
C GLU A 660 11.37 20.16 -11.52
N VAL A 661 11.39 21.28 -12.25
CA VAL A 661 11.91 21.36 -13.62
C VAL A 661 12.76 22.62 -13.73
N SER A 662 13.97 22.48 -14.27
CA SER A 662 14.89 23.60 -14.52
C SER A 662 15.50 23.50 -15.92
N GLY A 663 15.90 24.63 -16.50
CA GLY A 663 16.61 24.65 -17.77
C GLY A 663 17.92 23.84 -17.71
N ASN A 664 18.21 23.06 -18.77
CA ASN A 664 19.40 22.22 -18.86
C ASN A 664 19.60 21.27 -17.65
N MET A 665 18.50 20.69 -17.15
CA MET A 665 18.58 19.78 -16.01
C MET A 665 19.35 18.48 -16.33
N PRO A 666 20.06 17.91 -15.36
CA PRO A 666 20.71 16.61 -15.52
C PRO A 666 19.70 15.49 -15.71
N VAL A 667 20.15 14.36 -16.26
CA VAL A 667 19.33 13.15 -16.37
C VAL A 667 19.06 12.60 -14.96
N THR A 668 17.78 12.46 -14.63
CA THR A 668 17.34 11.81 -13.38
C THR A 668 17.29 10.30 -13.58
N TYR A 669 17.91 9.54 -12.69
CA TYR A 669 17.82 8.08 -12.64
C TYR A 669 17.01 7.64 -11.44
N VAL A 670 16.05 6.74 -11.65
CA VAL A 670 15.22 6.17 -10.57
C VAL A 670 15.61 4.71 -10.35
N LYS A 671 16.21 4.44 -9.18
CA LYS A 671 16.62 3.09 -8.78
C LYS A 671 15.43 2.33 -8.24
N LEU A 672 15.22 1.11 -8.74
CA LEU A 672 14.15 0.23 -8.29
C LEU A 672 14.61 -0.56 -7.05
N LYS A 673 13.66 -1.16 -6.33
CA LYS A 673 13.94 -1.94 -5.12
C LYS A 673 13.22 -3.28 -5.12
N GLY A 674 13.71 -4.24 -4.34
CA GLY A 674 13.04 -5.53 -4.08
C GLY A 674 13.17 -6.61 -5.16
N LEU A 675 13.51 -6.25 -6.40
CA LEU A 675 13.63 -7.17 -7.55
C LEU A 675 14.65 -8.30 -7.33
N LYS A 676 14.44 -9.44 -8.02
CA LYS A 676 15.44 -10.51 -8.09
C LYS A 676 16.64 -10.04 -8.92
N ARG A 677 17.83 -9.97 -8.33
CA ARG A 677 19.01 -9.36 -8.97
C ARG A 677 19.41 -10.05 -10.27
N ASP A 678 19.38 -11.38 -10.29
CA ASP A 678 19.84 -12.18 -11.43
C ASP A 678 18.75 -12.44 -12.48
N ALA A 679 17.51 -12.04 -12.21
CA ALA A 679 16.40 -12.18 -13.14
C ALA A 679 16.42 -11.08 -14.22
N PHE A 680 15.87 -11.41 -15.40
CA PHE A 680 15.66 -10.46 -16.48
C PHE A 680 14.23 -9.94 -16.44
N TYR A 681 14.06 -8.62 -16.55
CA TYR A 681 12.78 -7.94 -16.54
C TYR A 681 12.58 -7.17 -17.85
N VAL A 682 11.41 -7.34 -18.48
CA VAL A 682 11.01 -6.60 -19.68
C VAL A 682 10.12 -5.41 -19.31
N GLU A 683 10.48 -4.21 -19.77
CA GLU A 683 9.62 -3.03 -19.74
C GLU A 683 8.48 -3.22 -20.74
N SER A 684 7.24 -3.30 -20.26
CA SER A 684 6.11 -3.77 -21.06
C SER A 684 5.79 -2.91 -22.29
N ASP A 685 6.00 -1.59 -22.21
CA ASP A 685 5.67 -0.67 -23.31
C ASP A 685 6.80 -0.52 -24.33
N LYS A 686 8.07 -0.53 -23.89
CA LYS A 686 9.23 -0.37 -24.79
C LYS A 686 9.86 -1.69 -25.24
N GLY A 687 9.55 -2.81 -24.58
CA GLY A 687 10.15 -4.11 -24.83
C GLY A 687 11.64 -4.19 -24.48
N LYS A 688 12.17 -3.20 -23.77
CA LYS A 688 13.56 -3.16 -23.31
C LYS A 688 13.73 -4.14 -22.15
N VAL A 689 14.87 -4.82 -22.11
CA VAL A 689 15.18 -5.77 -21.04
C VAL A 689 16.35 -5.29 -20.21
N TYR A 690 16.21 -5.50 -18.92
CA TYR A 690 17.18 -5.16 -17.91
C TYR A 690 17.33 -6.34 -16.96
N THR A 691 18.52 -6.53 -16.40
CA THR A 691 18.64 -7.38 -15.20
C THR A 691 18.06 -6.64 -14.00
N GLY A 692 17.54 -7.38 -13.02
CA GLY A 692 17.10 -6.79 -11.76
C GLY A 692 18.24 -6.00 -11.09
N ALA A 693 19.48 -6.52 -11.16
CA ALA A 693 20.67 -5.82 -10.66
C ALA A 693 20.86 -4.44 -11.32
N LEU A 694 20.72 -4.32 -12.65
CA LEU A 694 20.88 -3.03 -13.32
C LEU A 694 19.78 -2.03 -12.92
N LEU A 695 18.54 -2.52 -12.79
CA LEU A 695 17.41 -1.71 -12.32
C LEU A 695 17.59 -1.24 -10.87
N THR A 696 18.23 -2.03 -10.01
CA THR A 696 18.47 -1.66 -8.61
C THR A 696 19.71 -0.79 -8.41
N GLU A 697 20.79 -1.03 -9.16
CA GLU A 697 22.08 -0.34 -8.97
C GLU A 697 22.17 0.99 -9.73
N VAL A 698 21.73 0.99 -10.98
CA VAL A 698 21.80 2.16 -11.88
C VAL A 698 20.44 2.84 -11.95
N GLY A 699 19.37 2.06 -12.07
CA GLY A 699 18.02 2.57 -12.24
C GLY A 699 17.67 2.90 -13.68
N ILE A 700 16.48 3.46 -13.86
CA ILE A 700 15.95 3.85 -15.17
C ILE A 700 16.15 5.34 -15.41
N PRO A 701 16.66 5.75 -16.60
CA PRO A 701 16.75 7.16 -16.96
C PRO A 701 15.35 7.69 -17.29
N LEU A 702 14.99 8.81 -16.67
CA LEU A 702 13.78 9.52 -17.04
C LEU A 702 13.97 10.37 -18.30
N PRO A 703 12.96 10.46 -19.18
CA PRO A 703 12.98 11.42 -20.28
C PRO A 703 13.18 12.85 -19.78
N ALA A 704 13.78 13.70 -20.63
CA ALA A 704 13.87 15.13 -20.35
C ALA A 704 12.44 15.71 -20.33
N PRO A 705 12.03 16.38 -19.24
CA PRO A 705 10.68 16.86 -19.11
C PRO A 705 10.39 17.96 -20.12
N GLN A 706 9.18 17.98 -20.63
CA GLN A 706 8.68 19.06 -21.50
C GLN A 706 7.80 20.05 -20.73
N THR A 707 7.22 19.61 -19.61
CA THR A 707 6.28 20.39 -18.80
C THR A 707 6.53 20.17 -17.31
N GLU A 708 6.04 21.09 -16.48
CA GLU A 708 6.09 20.95 -15.03
C GLU A 708 5.22 19.77 -14.57
N TYR A 709 5.65 19.08 -13.50
CA TYR A 709 4.91 17.97 -12.90
C TYR A 709 4.63 16.75 -13.79
N GLU A 710 5.44 16.55 -14.82
CA GLU A 710 5.34 15.38 -15.69
C GLU A 710 5.48 14.07 -14.89
N SER A 711 4.66 13.08 -15.24
CA SER A 711 4.53 11.82 -14.52
C SER A 711 4.71 10.61 -15.43
N TYR A 712 5.25 9.52 -14.89
CA TYR A 712 5.52 8.28 -15.62
C TYR A 712 5.02 7.08 -14.83
N GLN A 713 4.41 6.12 -15.53
CA GLN A 713 4.06 4.82 -14.99
C GLN A 713 4.67 3.74 -15.89
N ILE A 714 5.46 2.84 -15.31
CA ILE A 714 6.31 1.89 -16.05
C ILE A 714 6.15 0.51 -15.43
N SER A 715 5.71 -0.46 -16.22
CA SER A 715 5.52 -1.84 -15.75
C SER A 715 6.62 -2.79 -16.25
N PHE A 716 7.15 -3.58 -15.33
CA PHE A 716 8.14 -4.61 -15.58
C PHE A 716 7.58 -6.00 -15.33
N GLN A 717 7.98 -6.96 -16.15
CA GLN A 717 7.59 -8.37 -16.06
C GLN A 717 8.83 -9.25 -16.13
N GLU A 718 8.98 -10.20 -15.21
CA GLU A 718 10.08 -11.18 -15.20
C GLU A 718 9.99 -12.11 -16.41
N MET A 719 11.13 -12.38 -17.03
CA MET A 719 11.25 -13.33 -18.14
C MET A 719 11.63 -14.72 -17.61
N GLU A 720 10.70 -15.41 -16.97
CA GLU A 720 10.94 -16.70 -16.30
C GLU A 720 11.55 -17.77 -17.21
N SER A 721 11.12 -17.81 -18.47
CA SER A 721 11.57 -18.82 -19.42
C SER A 721 13.06 -18.70 -19.77
N VAL A 722 13.70 -17.54 -19.52
CA VAL A 722 15.08 -17.29 -19.94
C VAL A 722 16.05 -18.25 -19.26
N GLU A 723 15.95 -18.41 -17.94
CA GLU A 723 16.90 -19.22 -17.18
C GLU A 723 16.80 -20.70 -17.57
N GLU A 724 15.58 -21.22 -17.63
CA GLU A 724 15.33 -22.60 -18.02
C GLU A 724 15.69 -22.86 -19.48
N LEU A 725 15.31 -21.96 -20.40
CA LEU A 725 15.66 -22.07 -21.81
C LEU A 725 17.17 -22.03 -21.99
N TYR A 726 17.86 -21.13 -21.30
CA TYR A 726 19.31 -21.06 -21.31
C TYR A 726 19.93 -22.38 -20.83
N ARG A 727 19.43 -22.94 -19.73
CA ARG A 727 19.89 -24.23 -19.17
C ARG A 727 19.76 -25.37 -20.18
N VAL A 728 18.60 -25.51 -20.83
CA VAL A 728 18.36 -26.54 -21.85
C VAL A 728 19.27 -26.32 -23.06
N MET A 729 19.36 -25.10 -23.58
CA MET A 729 20.19 -24.77 -24.73
C MET A 729 21.68 -24.97 -24.47
N LYS A 730 22.16 -24.69 -23.25
CA LYS A 730 23.56 -24.89 -22.85
C LYS A 730 23.97 -26.37 -22.95
N ASN A 731 23.05 -27.30 -22.70
CA ASN A 731 23.32 -28.74 -22.90
C ASN A 731 23.56 -29.07 -24.39
N TYR A 732 22.81 -28.45 -25.30
CA TYR A 732 23.00 -28.60 -26.75
C TYR A 732 24.32 -27.99 -27.24
N VAL A 733 24.75 -26.87 -26.66
CA VAL A 733 25.98 -26.18 -27.09
C VAL A 733 27.23 -26.90 -26.58
N LYS A 734 27.20 -27.48 -25.36
CA LYS A 734 28.36 -28.19 -24.77
C LYS A 734 28.78 -29.46 -25.52
N SER A 735 28.00 -29.96 -26.47
CA SER A 735 28.25 -31.23 -27.15
C SER A 735 29.32 -31.18 -28.27
N GLY A 736 30.06 -30.08 -28.46
CA GLY A 736 31.20 -30.00 -29.39
C GLY A 736 31.78 -28.58 -29.57
N LYS A 737 33.01 -28.46 -30.11
CA LYS A 737 33.69 -27.17 -30.42
C LYS A 737 33.23 -26.51 -31.74
N GLU A 738 32.07 -26.89 -32.27
CA GLU A 738 31.59 -26.42 -33.58
C GLU A 738 30.68 -25.20 -33.44
N ARG A 739 30.75 -24.30 -34.42
CA ARG A 739 29.82 -23.18 -34.57
C ARG A 739 28.38 -23.69 -34.70
N LYS A 740 27.46 -23.20 -33.86
CA LYS A 740 26.05 -23.64 -33.82
C LYS A 740 25.08 -22.56 -34.29
N VAL A 741 24.02 -22.98 -34.97
CA VAL A 741 22.96 -22.09 -35.46
C VAL A 741 21.67 -22.39 -34.72
N ILE A 742 21.14 -21.39 -34.03
CA ILE A 742 19.94 -21.49 -33.22
C ILE A 742 18.89 -20.57 -33.82
N SER A 743 17.72 -21.11 -34.18
CA SER A 743 16.62 -20.28 -34.65
C SER A 743 15.59 -20.09 -33.56
N LEU A 744 15.30 -18.84 -33.20
CA LEU A 744 14.18 -18.47 -32.34
C LEU A 744 13.05 -17.96 -33.22
N PHE A 745 11.93 -18.70 -33.27
CA PHE A 745 10.82 -18.38 -34.15
C PHE A 745 9.46 -18.44 -33.46
N GLY A 746 8.46 -17.78 -34.06
CA GLY A 746 7.17 -17.55 -33.42
C GLY A 746 6.47 -16.32 -33.99
N GLY A 747 5.25 -16.04 -33.50
CA GLY A 747 4.46 -14.90 -33.95
C GLY A 747 5.16 -13.56 -33.79
N SER A 748 4.74 -12.57 -34.58
CA SER A 748 5.26 -11.21 -34.43
C SER A 748 4.93 -10.65 -33.04
N GLY A 749 5.92 -10.10 -32.34
CA GLY A 749 5.73 -9.61 -30.98
C GLY A 749 5.66 -10.68 -29.89
N CYS A 750 6.00 -11.95 -30.18
CA CYS A 750 6.15 -12.99 -29.15
C CYS A 750 7.42 -12.84 -28.29
N GLY A 751 8.34 -11.93 -28.65
CA GLY A 751 9.54 -11.62 -27.86
C GLY A 751 10.84 -12.24 -28.38
N LYS A 752 10.87 -12.77 -29.61
CA LYS A 752 12.06 -13.43 -30.21
C LYS A 752 13.34 -12.62 -30.12
N THR A 753 13.31 -11.38 -30.62
CA THR A 753 14.47 -10.48 -30.62
C THR A 753 14.97 -10.25 -29.20
N THR A 754 14.05 -9.98 -28.28
CA THR A 754 14.34 -9.79 -26.86
C THR A 754 14.96 -11.04 -26.24
N MET A 755 14.39 -12.21 -26.49
CA MET A 755 14.89 -13.50 -26.00
C MET A 755 16.29 -13.81 -26.57
N ALA A 756 16.52 -13.55 -27.87
CA ALA A 756 17.80 -13.75 -28.54
C ALA A 756 18.91 -12.92 -27.88
N CYS A 757 18.65 -11.63 -27.66
CA CYS A 757 19.61 -10.73 -27.03
C CYS A 757 19.94 -11.17 -25.59
N VAL A 758 18.94 -11.57 -24.82
CA VAL A 758 19.14 -12.03 -23.43
C VAL A 758 19.93 -13.33 -23.39
N LEU A 759 19.57 -14.32 -24.20
CA LEU A 759 20.31 -15.59 -24.29
C LEU A 759 21.74 -15.37 -24.77
N SER A 760 21.94 -14.49 -25.74
CA SER A 760 23.28 -14.07 -26.20
C SER A 760 24.12 -13.54 -25.04
N GLN A 761 23.54 -12.75 -24.13
CA GLN A 761 24.23 -12.28 -22.93
C GLN A 761 24.53 -13.42 -21.94
N CYS A 762 23.58 -14.33 -21.72
CA CYS A 762 23.79 -15.50 -20.86
C CYS A 762 24.95 -16.38 -21.36
N PHE A 763 25.00 -16.66 -22.67
CA PHE A 763 26.10 -17.38 -23.30
C PHE A 763 27.42 -16.62 -23.19
N ALA A 764 27.41 -15.30 -23.41
CA ALA A 764 28.61 -14.46 -23.28
C ALA A 764 29.21 -14.51 -21.86
N ASN A 765 28.36 -14.56 -20.82
CA ASN A 765 28.81 -14.72 -19.43
C ASN A 765 29.50 -16.07 -19.17
N ASP A 766 29.20 -17.09 -19.98
CA ASP A 766 29.88 -18.39 -19.97
C ASP A 766 31.04 -18.48 -20.99
N GLY A 767 31.44 -17.35 -21.58
CA GLY A 767 32.55 -17.26 -22.54
C GLY A 767 32.20 -17.75 -23.95
N ILE A 768 30.91 -17.83 -24.29
CA ILE A 768 30.41 -18.27 -25.60
C ILE A 768 29.88 -17.04 -26.35
N ASN A 769 30.56 -16.65 -27.42
CA ASN A 769 30.22 -15.46 -28.17
C ASN A 769 29.09 -15.74 -29.16
N CYS A 770 28.13 -14.83 -29.21
CA CYS A 770 26.93 -14.99 -30.00
C CYS A 770 26.73 -13.81 -30.97
N TYR A 771 26.13 -14.08 -32.12
CA TYR A 771 25.65 -13.07 -33.05
C TYR A 771 24.15 -13.24 -33.28
N VAL A 772 23.37 -12.17 -33.16
CA VAL A 772 21.92 -12.20 -33.43
C VAL A 772 21.64 -11.63 -34.82
N LEU A 773 21.20 -12.50 -35.73
CA LEU A 773 20.76 -12.17 -37.08
C LEU A 773 19.24 -12.00 -37.11
N SER A 774 18.79 -10.83 -37.57
CA SER A 774 17.37 -10.60 -37.83
C SER A 774 16.98 -11.13 -39.20
N GLY A 775 15.99 -12.03 -39.23
CA GLY A 775 15.44 -12.54 -40.48
C GLY A 775 14.62 -11.50 -41.26
N ASP A 776 14.22 -10.40 -40.62
CA ASP A 776 13.40 -9.34 -41.24
C ASP A 776 14.16 -8.58 -42.35
N HIS A 777 15.46 -8.81 -42.52
CA HIS A 777 16.25 -8.25 -43.61
C HIS A 777 16.18 -9.05 -44.92
N TYR A 778 15.61 -10.26 -44.89
CA TYR A 778 15.63 -11.21 -45.99
C TYR A 778 14.34 -11.33 -46.85
N PRO A 779 13.27 -10.54 -46.67
CA PRO A 779 12.26 -10.39 -47.73
C PRO A 779 12.88 -9.88 -49.05
N LYS A 780 12.29 -10.19 -50.19
CA LYS A 780 12.75 -9.68 -51.51
C LYS A 780 12.59 -8.16 -51.65
N ARG A 781 11.63 -7.58 -50.92
CA ARG A 781 11.23 -6.16 -51.01
C ARG A 781 11.24 -5.52 -49.63
N ILE A 782 11.41 -4.20 -49.58
CA ILE A 782 11.20 -3.42 -48.35
C ILE A 782 9.75 -3.55 -47.88
N PRO A 783 9.45 -3.34 -46.58
CA PRO A 783 8.11 -3.60 -46.02
C PRO A 783 6.96 -2.97 -46.81
N MET A 784 7.04 -1.69 -47.16
CA MET A 784 5.96 -1.00 -47.90
C MET A 784 5.68 -1.61 -49.28
N ASP A 785 6.74 -1.98 -50.03
CA ASP A 785 6.58 -2.58 -51.35
C ASP A 785 6.18 -4.05 -51.25
N ASN A 786 6.57 -4.73 -50.18
CA ASN A 786 6.13 -6.09 -49.92
C ASN A 786 4.63 -6.13 -49.61
N ASP A 787 4.11 -5.16 -48.85
CA ASP A 787 2.67 -5.05 -48.57
C ASP A 787 1.86 -4.66 -49.82
N ARG A 788 2.39 -3.80 -50.70
CA ARG A 788 1.79 -3.54 -52.03
C ARG A 788 1.73 -4.79 -52.89
N GLU A 789 2.79 -5.60 -52.91
CA GLU A 789 2.82 -6.84 -53.68
C GLU A 789 1.83 -7.87 -53.11
N ARG A 790 1.72 -7.98 -51.77
CA ARG A 790 0.72 -8.83 -51.10
C ARG A 790 -0.70 -8.43 -51.49
N LEU A 791 -1.01 -7.12 -51.49
CA LEU A 791 -2.31 -6.60 -51.94
C LEU A 791 -2.57 -6.98 -53.40
N LYS A 792 -1.60 -6.75 -54.29
CA LYS A 792 -1.73 -7.11 -55.70
C LYS A 792 -2.00 -8.60 -55.91
N ILE A 793 -1.27 -9.48 -55.22
CA ILE A 793 -1.46 -10.93 -55.30
C ILE A 793 -2.85 -11.33 -54.79
N PHE A 794 -3.31 -10.71 -53.71
CA PHE A 794 -4.64 -10.96 -53.16
C PHE A 794 -5.74 -10.51 -54.13
N GLU A 795 -5.60 -9.34 -54.77
CA GLU A 795 -6.54 -8.85 -55.78
C GLU A 795 -6.57 -9.74 -57.04
N GLU A 796 -5.41 -10.25 -57.48
CA GLU A 796 -5.30 -11.05 -58.71
C GLU A 796 -5.67 -12.53 -58.52
N LYS A 797 -5.34 -13.12 -57.36
CA LYS A 797 -5.38 -14.58 -57.14
C LYS A 797 -6.13 -14.99 -55.87
N GLY A 798 -6.72 -14.04 -55.15
CA GLY A 798 -7.45 -14.27 -53.91
C GLY A 798 -6.57 -14.80 -52.77
N GLU A 799 -7.23 -15.29 -51.72
CA GLU A 799 -6.58 -15.83 -50.52
C GLU A 799 -5.62 -17.00 -50.83
N GLN A 800 -5.98 -17.89 -51.75
CA GLN A 800 -5.12 -19.03 -52.11
C GLN A 800 -3.80 -18.57 -52.76
N GLY A 801 -3.83 -17.55 -53.62
CA GLY A 801 -2.60 -16.98 -54.18
C GLY A 801 -1.70 -16.36 -53.12
N LEU A 802 -2.30 -15.75 -52.09
CA LEU A 802 -1.59 -15.19 -50.96
C LEU A 802 -1.00 -16.31 -50.06
N ARG A 803 -1.71 -17.43 -49.87
CA ARG A 803 -1.23 -18.64 -49.18
C ARG A 803 -0.02 -19.26 -49.87
N ASP A 804 -0.01 -19.28 -51.20
CA ASP A 804 1.09 -19.83 -52.00
C ASP A 804 2.32 -18.88 -52.02
N TYR A 805 2.11 -17.58 -51.79
CA TYR A 805 3.19 -16.58 -51.78
C TYR A 805 3.84 -16.39 -50.40
N LEU A 806 3.04 -16.13 -49.35
CA LEU A 806 3.53 -15.69 -48.03
C LEU A 806 4.49 -16.71 -47.39
N GLY A 807 5.64 -16.29 -46.87
CA GLY A 807 6.57 -17.17 -46.17
C GLY A 807 7.25 -18.24 -47.06
N THR A 808 7.17 -18.10 -48.39
CA THR A 808 7.80 -19.01 -49.35
C THR A 808 9.00 -18.33 -50.05
N PRO A 809 9.81 -19.07 -50.83
CA PRO A 809 10.87 -18.48 -51.65
C PRO A 809 10.39 -17.46 -52.68
N GLU A 810 9.08 -17.35 -52.95
CA GLU A 810 8.53 -16.31 -53.80
C GLU A 810 8.54 -14.93 -53.12
N GLU A 811 8.35 -14.88 -51.80
CA GLU A 811 8.39 -13.66 -51.01
C GLU A 811 9.77 -13.38 -50.40
N ILE A 812 10.50 -14.44 -50.04
CA ILE A 812 11.66 -14.38 -49.15
C ILE A 812 12.93 -14.93 -49.83
N GLU A 813 14.07 -14.28 -49.62
CA GLU A 813 15.39 -14.70 -50.10
C GLU A 813 16.03 -15.75 -49.16
N PHE A 814 15.41 -16.93 -49.05
CA PHE A 814 15.92 -18.04 -48.23
C PHE A 814 17.31 -18.51 -48.66
N ASP A 815 17.62 -18.43 -49.94
CA ASP A 815 18.94 -18.72 -50.52
C ASP A 815 20.05 -17.85 -49.91
N LYS A 816 19.78 -16.55 -49.69
CA LYS A 816 20.77 -15.63 -49.09
C LYS A 816 21.01 -15.93 -47.61
N VAL A 817 19.96 -16.16 -46.82
CA VAL A 817 20.14 -16.48 -45.39
C VAL A 817 20.77 -17.87 -45.22
N ASN A 818 20.42 -18.85 -46.05
CA ASN A 818 21.06 -20.17 -46.06
C ASN A 818 22.55 -20.07 -46.42
N LYS A 819 22.93 -19.15 -47.32
CA LYS A 819 24.35 -18.86 -47.60
C LYS A 819 25.07 -18.36 -46.35
N VAL A 820 24.49 -17.39 -45.63
CA VAL A 820 25.05 -16.88 -44.35
C VAL A 820 25.26 -18.01 -43.34
N ILE A 821 24.26 -18.88 -43.16
CA ILE A 821 24.33 -20.06 -42.28
C ILE A 821 25.47 -20.99 -42.72
N SER A 822 25.54 -21.31 -44.01
CA SER A 822 26.57 -22.22 -44.54
C SER A 822 27.98 -21.67 -44.39
N SER A 823 28.19 -20.37 -44.65
CA SER A 823 29.47 -19.68 -44.47
C SER A 823 29.89 -19.64 -43.00
N PHE A 824 28.94 -19.37 -42.09
CA PHE A 824 29.18 -19.38 -40.66
C PHE A 824 29.63 -20.76 -40.17
N LYS A 825 28.90 -21.83 -40.52
CA LYS A 825 29.25 -23.21 -40.16
C LYS A 825 30.53 -23.69 -40.85
N GLY A 826 30.84 -23.16 -42.03
CA GLY A 826 32.07 -23.41 -42.78
C GLY A 826 33.33 -22.78 -42.16
N GLY A 827 33.19 -21.95 -41.12
CA GLY A 827 34.32 -21.33 -40.44
C GLY A 827 34.78 -20.01 -41.06
N GLU A 828 34.00 -19.41 -41.97
CA GLU A 828 34.35 -18.11 -42.56
C GLU A 828 34.41 -17.00 -41.50
N ASN A 829 35.41 -16.13 -41.60
CA ASN A 829 35.63 -15.04 -40.65
C ASN A 829 34.88 -13.77 -41.03
N MET A 830 34.71 -13.47 -42.32
CA MET A 830 33.97 -12.30 -42.78
C MET A 830 32.77 -12.77 -43.58
N ILE A 831 31.57 -12.40 -43.15
CA ILE A 831 30.32 -12.78 -43.83
C ILE A 831 29.55 -11.52 -44.19
N THR A 832 29.21 -11.38 -45.47
CA THR A 832 28.39 -10.27 -45.97
C THR A 832 26.93 -10.49 -45.59
N LEU A 833 26.38 -9.59 -44.77
CA LEU A 833 24.99 -9.61 -44.34
C LEU A 833 24.17 -8.58 -45.12
N LYS A 834 22.94 -8.95 -45.47
CA LYS A 834 21.94 -8.01 -46.00
C LYS A 834 21.33 -7.21 -44.85
N ARG A 835 21.21 -5.90 -45.05
CA ARG A 835 20.47 -4.97 -44.18
C ARG A 835 19.31 -4.38 -44.97
N MET A 836 18.19 -4.17 -44.30
CA MET A 836 16.99 -3.64 -44.90
C MET A 836 16.34 -2.63 -43.96
N GLY A 837 16.18 -1.40 -44.42
CA GLY A 837 15.34 -0.39 -43.78
C GLY A 837 13.90 -0.42 -44.29
N ARG A 838 13.16 0.67 -44.04
CA ARG A 838 11.75 0.80 -44.40
C ARG A 838 11.51 1.65 -45.64
N LYS A 839 12.48 2.46 -46.05
CA LYS A 839 12.35 3.39 -47.17
C LYS A 839 13.09 2.88 -48.40
N GLU A 840 12.69 3.41 -49.55
CA GLU A 840 13.31 3.13 -50.83
C GLU A 840 14.81 3.51 -50.79
N GLY A 841 15.68 2.60 -51.23
CA GLY A 841 17.14 2.76 -51.15
C GLY A 841 17.80 2.29 -49.85
N GLU A 842 17.06 1.81 -48.84
CA GLU A 842 17.62 1.33 -47.56
C GLU A 842 17.99 -0.16 -47.56
N ILE A 843 18.28 -0.75 -48.71
CA ILE A 843 18.89 -2.09 -48.80
C ILE A 843 20.38 -1.92 -49.04
N PHE A 844 21.20 -2.41 -48.11
CA PHE A 844 22.66 -2.36 -48.20
C PHE A 844 23.27 -3.66 -47.65
N TYR A 845 24.56 -3.85 -47.93
CA TYR A 845 25.31 -5.03 -47.53
C TYR A 845 26.48 -4.61 -46.64
N GLU A 846 26.73 -5.38 -45.60
CA GLU A 846 27.73 -5.10 -44.59
C GLU A 846 28.56 -6.36 -44.34
N ASP A 847 29.88 -6.27 -44.42
CA ASP A 847 30.77 -7.35 -44.04
C ASP A 847 30.96 -7.36 -42.52
N VAL A 848 30.56 -8.44 -41.88
CA VAL A 848 30.62 -8.60 -40.42
C VAL A 848 31.65 -9.65 -40.05
N ASP A 849 32.44 -9.36 -39.01
CA ASP A 849 33.45 -10.28 -38.47
C ASP A 849 32.81 -11.32 -37.54
N PHE A 850 32.94 -12.59 -37.92
CA PHE A 850 32.49 -13.78 -37.20
C PHE A 850 33.66 -14.59 -36.60
N SER A 851 34.90 -14.10 -36.67
CA SER A 851 36.12 -14.82 -36.23
C SER A 851 36.02 -15.39 -34.81
N HIS A 852 35.31 -14.68 -33.93
CA HIS A 852 35.15 -15.06 -32.53
C HIS A 852 33.74 -15.50 -32.17
N ILE A 853 32.84 -15.70 -33.14
CA ILE A 853 31.44 -16.07 -32.89
C ILE A 853 31.29 -17.59 -32.87
N ASP A 854 30.71 -18.11 -31.78
CA ASP A 854 30.43 -19.53 -31.56
C ASP A 854 28.99 -19.89 -31.92
N ILE A 855 28.04 -18.98 -31.66
CA ILE A 855 26.61 -19.19 -31.92
C ILE A 855 26.05 -18.10 -32.82
N LEU A 856 25.35 -18.51 -33.88
CA LEU A 856 24.51 -17.64 -34.68
C LEU A 856 23.04 -17.84 -34.28
N PHE A 857 22.49 -16.85 -33.59
CA PHE A 857 21.05 -16.74 -33.36
C PHE A 857 20.36 -16.18 -34.60
N ILE A 858 19.26 -16.80 -35.01
CA ILE A 858 18.37 -16.29 -36.05
C ILE A 858 17.01 -16.04 -35.41
N GLU A 859 16.67 -14.77 -35.22
CA GLU A 859 15.37 -14.38 -34.70
C GLU A 859 14.45 -14.04 -35.89
N TRP A 860 13.38 -14.80 -36.07
CA TRP A 860 12.53 -14.64 -37.26
C TRP A 860 11.17 -15.29 -37.15
N THR A 861 10.17 -14.78 -37.88
CA THR A 861 8.86 -15.46 -37.99
C THR A 861 8.98 -16.80 -38.72
N HIS A 862 9.77 -16.88 -39.79
CA HIS A 862 9.91 -18.07 -40.63
C HIS A 862 11.08 -18.98 -40.22
N GLY A 863 11.56 -18.87 -38.98
CA GLY A 863 12.72 -19.64 -38.51
C GLY A 863 12.50 -21.15 -38.37
N GLY A 864 11.24 -21.61 -38.37
CA GLY A 864 10.88 -23.03 -38.42
C GLY A 864 10.53 -23.54 -39.83
N SER A 865 10.73 -22.70 -40.86
CA SER A 865 10.43 -23.02 -42.25
C SER A 865 11.28 -24.16 -42.78
N GLU A 866 10.69 -25.05 -43.59
CA GLU A 866 11.42 -26.10 -44.30
C GLU A 866 12.47 -25.55 -45.28
N TYR A 867 12.32 -24.29 -45.70
CA TYR A 867 13.26 -23.61 -46.59
C TYR A 867 14.48 -23.02 -45.86
N LEU A 868 14.46 -22.94 -44.52
CA LEU A 868 15.60 -22.49 -43.71
C LEU A 868 16.45 -23.70 -43.31
N LEU A 869 17.60 -23.85 -43.96
CA LEU A 869 18.46 -25.02 -43.84
C LEU A 869 19.62 -24.75 -42.88
N GLY A 870 20.15 -25.80 -42.26
CA GLY A 870 21.39 -25.73 -41.46
C GLY A 870 21.23 -25.26 -40.01
N VAL A 871 19.99 -25.03 -39.55
CA VAL A 871 19.67 -24.75 -38.13
C VAL A 871 19.90 -26.00 -37.28
N ASP A 872 20.70 -25.88 -36.22
CA ASP A 872 21.00 -26.98 -35.29
C ASP A 872 19.92 -27.12 -34.21
N LEU A 873 19.40 -25.99 -33.73
CA LEU A 873 18.38 -25.92 -32.66
C LEU A 873 17.26 -24.93 -33.02
N PRO A 874 16.14 -25.40 -33.59
CA PRO A 874 14.94 -24.59 -33.77
C PRO A 874 14.14 -24.53 -32.46
N VAL A 875 13.90 -23.32 -31.97
CA VAL A 875 13.15 -23.01 -30.75
C VAL A 875 11.90 -22.22 -31.12
N TYR A 876 10.74 -22.78 -30.82
CA TYR A 876 9.46 -22.10 -31.02
C TYR A 876 9.06 -21.34 -29.75
N ILE A 877 8.74 -20.06 -29.90
CA ILE A 877 8.19 -19.21 -28.84
C ILE A 877 6.72 -19.00 -29.17
N ASP A 878 5.88 -19.65 -28.38
CA ASP A 878 4.44 -19.65 -28.56
C ASP A 878 3.84 -18.25 -28.34
N SER A 879 2.82 -17.94 -29.12
CA SER A 879 2.02 -16.72 -28.98
C SER A 879 0.61 -17.01 -29.48
N THR A 880 -0.38 -16.77 -28.62
CA THR A 880 -1.79 -16.91 -29.01
C THR A 880 -2.15 -15.90 -30.10
N PRO A 881 -2.99 -16.27 -31.09
CA PRO A 881 -3.41 -15.38 -32.17
C PRO A 881 -3.99 -14.05 -31.66
N GLU A 882 -4.80 -14.04 -30.59
CA GLU A 882 -5.36 -12.81 -30.03
C GLU A 882 -4.28 -11.89 -29.41
N LYS A 883 -3.21 -12.46 -28.82
CA LYS A 883 -2.10 -11.69 -28.26
C LYS A 883 -1.23 -11.10 -29.37
N THR A 884 -1.02 -11.82 -30.46
CA THR A 884 -0.30 -11.35 -31.65
C THR A 884 -1.05 -10.19 -32.31
N LEU A 885 -2.38 -10.30 -32.48
CA LEU A 885 -3.24 -9.26 -33.02
C LEU A 885 -3.29 -8.02 -32.11
N ALA A 886 -3.54 -8.20 -30.80
CA ALA A 886 -3.59 -7.09 -29.84
C ALA A 886 -2.24 -6.33 -29.72
N ARG A 887 -1.11 -7.04 -29.78
CA ARG A 887 0.23 -6.42 -29.74
C ARG A 887 0.58 -5.68 -31.03
N ARG A 888 0.08 -6.12 -32.19
CA ARG A 888 0.22 -5.36 -33.45
C ARG A 888 -0.70 -4.14 -33.48
N LEU A 889 -1.94 -4.25 -32.98
CA LEU A 889 -2.87 -3.11 -32.81
C LEU A 889 -2.31 -2.03 -31.86
N LYS A 890 -1.76 -2.42 -30.69
CA LYS A 890 -1.17 -1.49 -29.70
C LYS A 890 0.06 -0.73 -30.23
N ARG A 891 0.72 -1.22 -31.28
CA ARG A 891 1.94 -0.62 -31.86
C ARG A 891 1.67 0.47 -32.90
N ASN A 892 0.40 0.74 -33.24
CA ASN A 892 -0.08 1.78 -34.17
C ASN A 892 0.97 2.23 -35.18
N ARG A 893 1.32 1.33 -36.10
CA ARG A 893 2.47 1.50 -37.01
C ARG A 893 2.11 1.69 -38.48
N ASP A 894 0.83 1.70 -38.85
CA ASP A 894 0.35 2.02 -40.20
C ASP A 894 -1.08 2.59 -40.14
N GLU A 895 -1.38 3.60 -40.97
CA GLU A 895 -2.69 4.28 -41.08
C GLU A 895 -3.84 3.37 -41.57
N ASN A 896 -3.61 2.06 -41.69
CA ASN A 896 -4.51 1.04 -42.23
C ASN A 896 -4.65 -0.23 -41.35
N ALA A 897 -4.29 -0.14 -40.06
CA ALA A 897 -4.38 -1.26 -39.12
C ALA A 897 -5.84 -1.70 -38.87
N GLY A 898 -6.39 -2.51 -39.77
CA GLY A 898 -7.78 -3.00 -39.74
C GLY A 898 -8.37 -3.44 -41.09
N SER A 899 -7.60 -3.39 -42.20
CA SER A 899 -8.10 -3.87 -43.50
C SER A 899 -8.23 -5.41 -43.53
N ASP A 900 -9.24 -5.92 -44.25
CA ASP A 900 -9.49 -7.38 -44.42
C ASP A 900 -8.26 -8.15 -44.90
N LEU A 901 -7.40 -7.50 -45.70
CA LEU A 901 -6.15 -8.07 -46.19
C LEU A 901 -5.15 -8.35 -45.06
N ILE A 902 -4.95 -7.42 -44.12
CA ILE A 902 -3.96 -7.59 -43.05
C ILE A 902 -4.38 -8.72 -42.10
N ASN A 903 -5.68 -8.83 -41.82
CA ASN A 903 -6.23 -9.96 -41.05
C ASN A 903 -6.02 -11.29 -41.77
N THR A 904 -6.25 -11.32 -43.08
CA THR A 904 -6.02 -12.52 -43.91
C THR A 904 -4.53 -12.92 -43.93
N VAL A 905 -3.61 -11.96 -44.12
CA VAL A 905 -2.15 -12.19 -44.04
C VAL A 905 -1.77 -12.79 -42.69
N LEU A 906 -2.33 -12.24 -41.60
CA LEU A 906 -2.07 -12.68 -40.23
C LEU A 906 -2.53 -14.12 -39.97
N GLU A 907 -3.74 -14.47 -40.42
CA GLU A 907 -4.27 -15.82 -40.30
C GLU A 907 -3.40 -16.83 -41.04
N ILE A 908 -2.97 -16.49 -42.27
CA ILE A 908 -2.07 -17.34 -43.07
C ILE A 908 -0.69 -17.48 -42.40
N GLU A 909 -0.10 -16.39 -41.90
CA GLU A 909 1.17 -16.41 -41.16
C GLU A 909 1.06 -17.31 -39.93
N GLN A 910 -0.04 -17.21 -39.18
CA GLN A 910 -0.29 -18.00 -37.98
C GLN A 910 -0.47 -19.49 -38.29
N GLU A 911 -1.23 -19.84 -39.33
CA GLU A 911 -1.38 -21.23 -39.76
C GLU A 911 -0.03 -21.84 -40.15
N LYS A 912 0.80 -21.09 -40.89
CA LYS A 912 2.14 -21.55 -41.26
C LYS A 912 3.04 -21.71 -40.03
N LEU A 913 3.00 -20.78 -39.09
CA LEU A 913 3.72 -20.89 -37.82
C LEU A 913 3.33 -22.14 -37.04
N LEU A 914 2.03 -22.47 -36.95
CA LEU A 914 1.56 -23.67 -36.27
C LEU A 914 2.09 -24.95 -36.94
N ARG A 915 2.15 -24.98 -38.28
CA ARG A 915 2.79 -26.11 -39.01
C ARG A 915 4.29 -26.17 -38.71
N GLN A 916 4.98 -25.04 -38.72
CA GLN A 916 6.41 -24.92 -38.47
C GLN A 916 6.79 -25.26 -37.01
N ALA A 917 5.90 -25.05 -36.04
CA ALA A 917 6.11 -25.43 -34.64
C ALA A 917 6.37 -26.94 -34.49
N GLY A 918 5.87 -27.76 -35.41
CA GLY A 918 6.19 -29.18 -35.51
C GLY A 918 7.70 -29.46 -35.62
N ASN A 919 8.46 -28.57 -36.27
CA ASN A 919 9.90 -28.69 -36.50
C ASN A 919 10.75 -28.21 -35.31
N ALA A 920 10.16 -27.59 -34.29
CA ALA A 920 10.89 -27.11 -33.13
C ALA A 920 11.38 -28.28 -32.25
N LYS A 921 12.62 -28.18 -31.75
CA LYS A 921 13.18 -29.09 -30.73
C LYS A 921 12.87 -28.62 -29.31
N ILE A 922 12.70 -27.31 -29.14
CA ILE A 922 12.31 -26.69 -27.87
C ILE A 922 11.09 -25.80 -28.13
N THR A 923 10.10 -25.87 -27.24
CA THR A 923 8.94 -24.99 -27.27
C THR A 923 8.85 -24.21 -25.95
N VAL A 924 8.77 -22.89 -26.05
CA VAL A 924 8.44 -21.99 -24.93
C VAL A 924 6.97 -21.65 -25.02
N THR A 925 6.19 -22.05 -24.04
CA THR A 925 4.74 -21.78 -23.98
C THR A 925 4.46 -20.32 -23.67
N GLY A 926 3.22 -19.87 -23.92
CA GLY A 926 2.76 -18.52 -23.53
C GLY A 926 2.79 -18.23 -22.03
N GLU A 927 2.95 -19.26 -21.19
CA GLU A 927 3.11 -19.17 -19.72
C GLU A 927 4.59 -19.24 -19.29
N GLY A 928 5.52 -19.34 -20.25
CA GLY A 928 6.95 -19.38 -19.98
C GLY A 928 7.53 -20.78 -19.72
N ALA A 929 6.72 -21.84 -19.72
CA ALA A 929 7.23 -23.21 -19.59
C ALA A 929 8.05 -23.61 -20.82
N VAL A 930 9.20 -24.25 -20.59
CA VAL A 930 10.13 -24.73 -21.62
C VAL A 930 10.01 -26.23 -21.76
N ASN A 931 9.66 -26.72 -22.95
CA ASN A 931 9.48 -28.13 -23.25
C ASN A 931 10.49 -28.59 -24.32
N GLU A 932 11.21 -29.67 -24.04
CA GLU A 932 12.11 -30.33 -24.98
C GLU A 932 11.41 -31.52 -25.66
N LYS A 933 11.65 -31.72 -26.96
CA LYS A 933 11.08 -32.82 -27.75
C LYS A 933 12.02 -34.02 -27.87
#